data_AF-A0A0U2WN09-F1
#
_entry.id   AF-A0A0U2WN09-F1
#
_cell.length_a   1.000
_cell.length_b   1.000
_cell.length_c   1.000
_cell.angle_alpha   90.00
_cell.angle_beta   90.00
_cell.angle_gamma   90.00
#
_symmetry.space_group_name_H-M   'P 1'
#
loop_
_entity.id
_entity.type
_entity.pdbx_description
1 polymer ?
#
loop_
_entity_poly.entity_id
_entity_poly.type
_entity_poly.pdbx_seq_one_letter_code
_entity_poly.pdbx_strand_id
1 'polypeptide(L)'
;MKFAVLDLETTGHQPDDDIIQVGIVVLDEELAVIDTYSSFVRPNGGIPPFITRLTGIDDRTVENAPELDEVMMAVVRLIGDTVLVAHNVGFDASFLNTALDRCGYGPFVGRRLDTIELLRILYPSLGTYQLGSVTELFGIRHDRQHQADSDAMATAELFAACVRKMRELPLLTLQRFAGIIPEYDDLGWFVRQVLDWKQTQTSVDPDAYAYYNQFALKAGDWTDELPPRAEMEESPLENVSYEQYLSGVKSRFRDLFDRYEEREAQDQMFREVHEALENDSHLLIEAGTGTGKSLGYLIPALYYGIRQEKKIVVSTHTINLQEQLRQRDIPLLQELLPFPFKAAIFKGRGNYLCLRKFEAKVNSRDFASPIDDALTASQMVTWLGETETGDQEELNLGSKGAEFWSTVASDADSCLNRACPWFRRCFYHRAKHEAGLADVIITNHSMLFTDIRAEHRLLPAYDHLIVDEAHHLEEVAGKHLGLQLSYYSLVQPLTRLVKDARQGLLMALRVKLTGEDDEFAQAWRETIDELIPALAEAREHWDKLFELLHGVAGKGGDSQDNAQTVYRLRRDRMPGDWETIADVEANVYAALQPAVRKLDKTLAEIKERSDDHAMQALVTDLNGCVKDISRARDDLRTFIKADKADTVYWIETGTSGRPGRSVHLFAVPADVSGELREYFFNRKKSVVLTSATLSVQKSFQYVCEQIGLSGQEEQGRLKTVQLPSPFNYREQALVIIPRNFPVLKGANGDERFVSMLASSLAEAARETNGRMLVLFTSYRMLRHTYDKLKEELSDSGIQVLGQGVDGGNRSKLTRRFVQHPASVLLGTSSFWEGVDIPGEALTCLAIVRLPFQPPNHPLIEAKSEMLQEQKQNPFMKLSVPQAVIRFKQGFGRLVRTAQDRGVVLIYDTRVIETYYGKHFLYSLPGPKIEHMHLDKMIPRMREWLAGGHRKEAEA
;
A
#
# COMPACT_ATOMS: atom_id res chain seq x y z
N MET A 1 17.76 27.53 -27.65
CA MET A 1 18.04 26.37 -26.81
C MET A 1 17.53 25.14 -27.51
N LYS A 2 18.43 24.21 -27.83
CA LYS A 2 18.08 22.94 -28.45
C LYS A 2 18.22 21.82 -27.41
N PHE A 3 17.42 20.79 -27.55
CA PHE A 3 17.46 19.61 -26.69
C PHE A 3 17.83 18.40 -27.53
N ALA A 4 18.79 17.59 -27.09
CA ALA A 4 19.10 16.30 -27.68
C ALA A 4 18.55 15.21 -26.76
N VAL A 5 17.47 14.56 -27.18
CA VAL A 5 16.85 13.45 -26.45
C VAL A 5 17.56 12.18 -26.86
N LEU A 6 18.27 11.55 -25.92
CA LEU A 6 19.10 10.37 -26.12
C LEU A 6 18.46 9.15 -25.46
N ASP A 7 18.54 8.02 -26.16
CA ASP A 7 18.31 6.69 -25.60
C ASP A 7 19.38 5.72 -26.14
N LEU A 8 19.79 4.77 -25.31
CA LEU A 8 20.83 3.79 -25.61
C LEU A 8 20.36 2.38 -25.26
N GLU A 9 20.52 1.45 -26.21
CA GLU A 9 20.42 0.02 -25.94
C GLU A 9 21.82 -0.58 -25.78
N THR A 10 21.98 -1.49 -24.82
CA THR A 10 23.28 -1.98 -24.36
C THR A 10 23.29 -3.50 -24.18
N THR A 11 24.47 -4.11 -24.12
CA THR A 11 24.62 -5.56 -23.83
C THR A 11 24.42 -5.92 -22.35
N GLY A 12 24.26 -4.92 -21.48
CA GLY A 12 24.03 -5.10 -20.04
C GLY A 12 23.74 -3.79 -19.30
N HIS A 13 23.90 -3.77 -17.98
CA HIS A 13 23.54 -2.63 -17.13
C HIS A 13 24.74 -1.92 -16.50
N GLN A 14 25.96 -2.39 -16.73
CA GLN A 14 27.18 -1.74 -16.26
C GLN A 14 27.68 -0.78 -17.33
N PRO A 15 28.18 0.42 -16.97
CA PRO A 15 28.69 1.39 -17.95
C PRO A 15 29.84 0.87 -18.83
N ASP A 16 30.46 -0.24 -18.46
CA ASP A 16 31.49 -0.92 -19.24
C ASP A 16 30.95 -1.87 -20.32
N ASP A 17 29.66 -2.20 -20.26
CA ASP A 17 28.98 -3.01 -21.27
C ASP A 17 28.90 -2.23 -22.60
N ASP A 18 28.82 -2.95 -23.72
CA ASP A 18 28.85 -2.34 -25.05
C ASP A 18 27.48 -1.74 -25.42
N ILE A 19 27.50 -0.59 -26.09
CA ILE A 19 26.33 0.01 -26.74
C ILE A 19 26.05 -0.79 -28.02
N ILE A 20 24.79 -1.14 -28.26
CA ILE A 20 24.33 -1.87 -29.46
C ILE A 20 23.40 -1.05 -30.36
N GLN A 21 22.76 -0.01 -29.82
CA GLN A 21 21.98 0.95 -30.60
C GLN A 21 22.01 2.33 -29.92
N VAL A 22 22.02 3.38 -30.73
CA VAL A 22 21.90 4.78 -30.31
C VAL A 22 20.70 5.40 -31.02
N GLY A 23 19.83 6.07 -30.26
CA GLY A 23 18.74 6.90 -30.78
C GLY A 23 18.84 8.33 -30.25
N ILE A 24 18.81 9.32 -31.14
CA ILE A 24 18.82 10.74 -30.77
C ILE A 24 17.71 11.48 -31.53
N VAL A 25 16.94 12.28 -30.81
CA VAL A 25 15.95 13.21 -31.37
C VAL A 25 16.28 14.63 -30.92
N VAL A 26 16.44 15.55 -31.86
CA VAL A 26 16.76 16.95 -31.57
C VAL A 26 15.51 17.81 -31.65
N LEU A 27 15.24 18.54 -30.57
CA LEU A 27 14.13 19.49 -30.46
C LEU A 27 14.64 20.94 -30.47
N ASP A 28 13.85 21.86 -31.03
CA ASP A 28 14.05 23.31 -30.93
C ASP A 28 13.40 23.92 -29.65
N GLU A 29 13.37 25.26 -29.55
CA GLU A 29 12.81 25.98 -28.39
C GLU A 29 11.28 25.85 -28.29
N GLU A 30 10.63 25.67 -29.45
CA GLU A 30 9.22 25.42 -29.64
C GLU A 30 8.83 23.95 -29.41
N LEU A 31 9.81 23.08 -29.13
CA LEU A 31 9.67 21.64 -28.91
C LEU A 31 9.25 20.86 -30.17
N ALA A 32 9.55 21.40 -31.36
CA ALA A 32 9.39 20.70 -32.62
C ALA A 32 10.63 19.87 -32.93
N VAL A 33 10.41 18.68 -33.53
CA VAL A 33 11.51 17.81 -33.98
C VAL A 33 12.17 18.43 -35.20
N ILE A 34 13.47 18.74 -35.09
CA ILE A 34 14.26 19.35 -36.15
C ILE A 34 15.32 18.42 -36.74
N ASP A 35 15.71 17.37 -36.02
CA ASP A 35 16.66 16.35 -36.49
C ASP A 35 16.44 15.03 -35.75
N THR A 36 16.79 13.90 -36.37
CA THR A 36 16.72 12.56 -35.79
C THR A 36 17.88 11.71 -36.27
N TYR A 37 18.52 10.99 -35.37
CA TYR A 37 19.62 10.08 -35.67
C TYR A 37 19.39 8.73 -35.00
N SER A 38 19.63 7.64 -35.75
CA SER A 38 19.56 6.28 -35.25
C SER A 38 20.68 5.47 -35.89
N SER A 39 21.40 4.69 -35.10
CA SER A 39 22.39 3.74 -35.61
C SER A 39 22.49 2.54 -34.69
N PHE A 40 22.61 1.36 -35.28
CA PHE A 40 23.18 0.20 -34.58
C PHE A 40 24.68 0.41 -34.39
N VAL A 41 25.25 -0.30 -33.41
CA VAL A 41 26.68 -0.28 -33.08
C VAL A 41 27.15 -1.72 -33.00
N ARG A 42 28.31 -2.02 -33.59
CA ARG A 42 28.92 -3.35 -33.46
C ARG A 42 29.54 -3.50 -32.05
N PRO A 43 29.09 -4.46 -31.21
CA PRO A 43 29.68 -4.70 -29.89
C PRO A 43 30.99 -5.50 -30.01
N ASN A 44 31.83 -5.44 -28.97
CA ASN A 44 33.09 -6.20 -28.89
C ASN A 44 32.87 -7.68 -28.53
N GLY A 45 31.73 -8.01 -27.92
CA GLY A 45 31.31 -9.37 -27.55
C GLY A 45 29.91 -9.74 -28.08
N GLY A 46 29.51 -11.00 -27.88
CA GLY A 46 28.17 -11.46 -28.29
C GLY A 46 27.05 -10.90 -27.42
N ILE A 47 25.91 -10.61 -28.03
CA ILE A 47 24.74 -10.06 -27.33
C ILE A 47 24.08 -11.16 -26.47
N PRO A 48 23.89 -10.94 -25.15
CA PRO A 48 23.27 -11.94 -24.30
C PRO A 48 21.81 -12.26 -24.72
N PRO A 49 21.37 -13.53 -24.64
CA PRO A 49 20.02 -13.93 -25.07
C PRO A 49 18.87 -13.19 -24.37
N PHE A 50 19.09 -12.69 -23.15
CA PHE A 50 18.08 -11.91 -22.45
C PHE A 50 17.91 -10.49 -23.03
N ILE A 51 18.99 -9.86 -23.51
CA ILE A 51 18.95 -8.57 -24.21
C ILE A 51 18.27 -8.75 -25.56
N THR A 52 18.64 -9.77 -26.33
CA THR A 52 17.98 -10.05 -27.62
C THR A 52 16.48 -10.29 -27.47
N ARG A 53 16.03 -10.94 -26.39
CA ARG A 53 14.60 -11.07 -26.09
C ARG A 53 13.93 -9.76 -25.69
N LEU A 54 14.68 -8.84 -25.10
CA LEU A 54 14.17 -7.54 -24.63
C LEU A 54 14.05 -6.55 -25.79
N THR A 55 15.13 -6.38 -26.55
CA THR A 55 15.28 -5.34 -27.59
C THR A 55 14.93 -5.84 -29.00
N GLY A 56 14.96 -7.16 -29.20
CA GLY A 56 14.89 -7.77 -30.53
C GLY A 56 16.19 -7.67 -31.34
N ILE A 57 17.26 -7.10 -30.76
CA ILE A 57 18.56 -6.95 -31.42
C ILE A 57 19.41 -8.19 -31.17
N ASP A 58 19.78 -8.88 -32.26
CA ASP A 58 20.64 -10.06 -32.22
C ASP A 58 22.00 -9.78 -32.90
N ASP A 59 22.94 -10.72 -32.75
CA ASP A 59 24.28 -10.59 -33.34
C ASP A 59 24.25 -10.40 -34.87
N ARG A 60 23.20 -10.89 -35.55
CA ARG A 60 23.01 -10.73 -37.01
C ARG A 60 22.60 -9.30 -37.38
N THR A 61 21.83 -8.66 -36.51
CA THR A 61 21.37 -7.27 -36.68
C THR A 61 22.55 -6.31 -36.66
N VAL A 62 23.54 -6.55 -35.78
CA VAL A 62 24.71 -5.68 -35.59
C VAL A 62 25.96 -6.13 -36.36
N GLU A 63 25.91 -7.25 -37.09
CA GLU A 63 27.06 -7.82 -37.80
C GLU A 63 27.71 -6.81 -38.76
N ASN A 64 26.90 -6.03 -39.47
CA ASN A 64 27.35 -5.00 -40.42
C ASN A 64 27.17 -3.56 -39.89
N ALA A 65 26.92 -3.40 -38.59
CA ALA A 65 26.81 -2.09 -37.98
C ALA A 65 28.16 -1.37 -37.95
N PRO A 66 28.17 -0.02 -37.97
CA PRO A 66 29.39 0.76 -37.79
C PRO A 66 30.03 0.50 -36.42
N GLU A 67 31.35 0.74 -36.37
CA GLU A 67 32.12 0.71 -35.13
C GLU A 67 31.71 1.89 -34.23
N LEU A 68 32.01 1.76 -32.92
CA LEU A 68 31.62 2.76 -31.93
C LEU A 68 32.16 4.17 -32.24
N ASP A 69 33.39 4.27 -32.77
CA ASP A 69 34.05 5.53 -33.10
C ASP A 69 33.35 6.32 -34.21
N GLU A 70 32.89 5.63 -35.26
CA GLU A 70 32.10 6.20 -36.36
C GLU A 70 30.77 6.77 -35.84
N VAL A 71 30.09 6.03 -34.96
CA VAL A 71 28.81 6.46 -34.37
C VAL A 71 29.03 7.63 -33.41
N MET A 72 30.06 7.59 -32.56
CA MET A 72 30.38 8.66 -31.62
C MET A 72 30.72 9.98 -32.34
N MET A 73 31.36 9.91 -33.52
CA MET A 73 31.61 11.11 -34.33
C MET A 73 30.32 11.84 -34.71
N ALA A 74 29.27 11.10 -35.08
CA ALA A 74 27.95 11.67 -35.37
C ALA A 74 27.26 12.19 -34.09
N VAL A 75 27.32 11.43 -33.00
CA VAL A 75 26.73 11.80 -31.71
C VAL A 75 27.31 13.10 -31.16
N VAL A 76 28.63 13.26 -31.13
CA VAL A 76 29.32 14.47 -30.63
C VAL A 76 28.85 15.73 -31.37
N ARG A 77 28.64 15.63 -32.69
CA ARG A 77 28.12 16.74 -33.50
C ARG A 77 26.70 17.15 -33.09
N LEU A 78 25.86 16.19 -32.73
CA LEU A 78 24.46 16.43 -32.37
C LEU A 78 24.32 16.99 -30.95
N ILE A 79 25.16 16.55 -30.01
CA ILE A 79 25.03 16.94 -28.60
C ILE A 79 25.78 18.23 -28.21
N GLY A 80 26.73 18.68 -29.04
CA GLY A 80 27.71 19.73 -28.68
C GLY A 80 27.14 21.06 -28.14
N ASP A 81 26.03 21.55 -28.71
CA ASP A 81 25.37 22.81 -28.31
C ASP A 81 23.92 22.58 -27.83
N THR A 82 23.67 21.46 -27.16
CA THR A 82 22.33 21.04 -26.73
C THR A 82 22.26 20.72 -25.25
N VAL A 83 21.05 20.74 -24.69
CA VAL A 83 20.76 20.13 -23.39
C VAL A 83 20.45 18.65 -23.63
N LEU A 84 21.18 17.76 -22.97
CA LEU A 84 20.95 16.32 -23.07
C LEU A 84 19.70 15.97 -22.26
N VAL A 85 18.75 15.25 -22.86
CA VAL A 85 17.53 14.79 -22.21
C VAL A 85 17.46 13.27 -22.36
N ALA A 86 17.06 12.55 -21.32
CA ALA A 86 16.83 11.12 -21.42
C ALA A 86 15.77 10.65 -20.40
N HIS A 87 15.35 9.41 -20.50
CA HIS A 87 14.43 8.78 -19.57
C HIS A 87 15.22 7.90 -18.58
N ASN A 88 15.72 8.51 -17.49
CA ASN A 88 16.84 8.05 -16.64
C ASN A 88 18.22 8.51 -17.14
N VAL A 89 18.45 9.83 -17.19
CA VAL A 89 19.67 10.42 -17.77
C VAL A 89 20.96 9.99 -17.08
N GLY A 90 20.90 9.55 -15.82
CA GLY A 90 22.05 8.97 -15.13
C GLY A 90 22.58 7.70 -15.81
N PHE A 91 21.69 6.87 -16.35
CA PHE A 91 22.06 5.67 -17.11
C PHE A 91 22.71 6.08 -18.44
N ASP A 92 21.98 6.76 -19.33
CA ASP A 92 22.46 7.09 -20.67
C ASP A 92 23.73 7.94 -20.66
N ALA A 93 23.82 8.93 -19.75
CA ALA A 93 25.01 9.77 -19.65
C ALA A 93 26.24 9.00 -19.15
N SER A 94 26.06 7.94 -18.35
CA SER A 94 27.19 7.11 -17.90
C SER A 94 27.79 6.29 -19.06
N PHE A 95 26.94 5.64 -19.86
CA PHE A 95 27.35 4.91 -21.06
C PHE A 95 27.93 5.85 -22.12
N LEU A 96 27.30 7.00 -22.36
CA LEU A 96 27.79 8.00 -23.29
C LEU A 96 29.21 8.47 -22.91
N ASN A 97 29.45 8.79 -21.63
CA ASN A 97 30.77 9.25 -21.20
C ASN A 97 31.85 8.15 -21.31
N THR A 98 31.52 6.89 -20.98
CA THR A 98 32.44 5.77 -21.20
C THR A 98 32.74 5.59 -22.69
N ALA A 99 31.73 5.67 -23.56
CA ALA A 99 31.90 5.56 -25.01
C ALA A 99 32.75 6.70 -25.58
N LEU A 100 32.55 7.94 -25.12
CA LEU A 100 33.35 9.10 -25.51
C LEU A 100 34.82 8.91 -25.11
N ASP A 101 35.10 8.48 -23.88
CA ASP A 101 36.46 8.24 -23.39
C ASP A 101 37.18 7.14 -24.20
N ARG A 102 36.49 6.02 -24.47
CA ARG A 102 37.01 4.94 -25.32
C ARG A 102 37.36 5.40 -26.74
N CYS A 103 36.61 6.37 -27.28
CA CYS A 103 36.83 6.93 -28.61
C CYS A 103 37.80 8.12 -28.61
N GLY A 104 38.39 8.49 -27.47
CA GLY A 104 39.35 9.60 -27.35
C GLY A 104 38.72 10.99 -27.34
N TYR A 105 37.40 11.09 -27.10
CA TYR A 105 36.70 12.35 -26.89
C TYR A 105 36.68 12.75 -25.40
N GLY A 106 36.53 14.04 -25.11
CA GLY A 106 36.29 14.50 -23.76
C GLY A 106 34.88 14.13 -23.26
N PRO A 107 34.66 14.02 -21.94
CA PRO A 107 33.34 13.73 -21.39
C PRO A 107 32.35 14.85 -21.73
N PHE A 108 31.07 14.50 -21.83
CA PHE A 108 30.00 15.48 -21.99
C PHE A 108 29.86 16.31 -20.71
N VAL A 109 30.06 17.62 -20.85
CA VAL A 109 30.00 18.61 -19.75
C VAL A 109 28.77 19.52 -19.83
N GLY A 110 27.87 19.27 -20.78
CA GLY A 110 26.64 20.06 -20.95
C GLY A 110 25.59 19.76 -19.87
N ARG A 111 24.49 20.52 -19.91
CA ARG A 111 23.35 20.35 -19.00
C ARG A 111 22.58 19.07 -19.34
N ARG A 112 22.06 18.41 -18.31
CA ARG A 112 21.31 17.14 -18.42
C ARG A 112 19.95 17.26 -17.75
N LEU A 113 18.90 16.79 -18.41
CA LEU A 113 17.55 16.74 -17.84
C LEU A 113 17.00 15.32 -17.88
N ASP A 114 16.39 14.92 -16.77
CA ASP A 114 15.74 13.63 -16.64
C ASP A 114 14.21 13.77 -16.77
N THR A 115 13.62 13.07 -17.74
CA THR A 115 12.16 13.06 -17.87
C THR A 115 11.46 12.39 -16.69
N ILE A 116 12.11 11.48 -15.96
CA ILE A 116 11.57 10.87 -14.74
C ILE A 116 11.43 11.91 -13.63
N GLU A 117 12.42 12.80 -13.45
CA GLU A 117 12.35 13.88 -12.47
C GLU A 117 11.22 14.86 -12.81
N LEU A 118 11.11 15.24 -14.09
CA LEU A 118 10.03 16.09 -14.59
C LEU A 118 8.67 15.44 -14.39
N LEU A 119 8.52 14.17 -14.73
CA LEU A 119 7.28 13.41 -14.51
C LEU A 119 6.90 13.35 -13.04
N ARG A 120 7.87 13.10 -12.14
CA ARG A 120 7.63 13.08 -10.70
C ARG A 120 7.11 14.42 -10.20
N ILE A 121 7.68 15.54 -10.67
CA ILE A 121 7.25 16.87 -10.24
C ILE A 121 5.90 17.23 -10.86
N LEU A 122 5.71 17.00 -12.15
CA LEU A 122 4.60 17.53 -12.92
C LEU A 122 3.39 16.61 -12.96
N TYR A 123 3.56 15.30 -12.79
CA TYR A 123 2.49 14.30 -12.84
C TYR A 123 2.56 13.42 -11.58
N PRO A 124 2.34 14.03 -10.40
CA PRO A 124 2.61 13.43 -9.09
C PRO A 124 1.78 12.17 -8.80
N SER A 125 0.63 12.02 -9.46
CA SER A 125 -0.34 10.94 -9.26
C SER A 125 -0.18 9.74 -10.20
N LEU A 126 0.84 9.73 -11.06
CA LEU A 126 1.09 8.56 -11.94
C LEU A 126 1.53 7.35 -11.11
N GLY A 127 0.83 6.22 -11.26
CA GLY A 127 1.17 4.98 -10.56
C GLY A 127 2.46 4.30 -11.02
N THR A 128 3.12 4.79 -12.07
CA THR A 128 4.45 4.37 -12.56
C THR A 128 5.05 5.47 -13.42
N TYR A 129 6.38 5.52 -13.48
CA TYR A 129 7.13 6.43 -14.34
C TYR A 129 7.89 5.69 -15.45
N GLN A 130 7.58 4.41 -15.69
CA GLN A 130 8.18 3.65 -16.79
C GLN A 130 7.68 4.17 -18.13
N LEU A 131 8.60 4.45 -19.06
CA LEU A 131 8.32 5.03 -20.38
C LEU A 131 7.08 4.40 -21.05
N GLY A 132 7.09 3.09 -21.28
CA GLY A 132 6.00 2.40 -22.00
C GLY A 132 4.61 2.54 -21.35
N SER A 133 4.52 2.63 -20.02
CA SER A 133 3.24 2.84 -19.33
C SER A 133 2.79 4.30 -19.36
N VAL A 134 3.74 5.24 -19.35
CA VAL A 134 3.45 6.67 -19.39
C VAL A 134 3.06 7.07 -20.81
N THR A 135 3.75 6.57 -21.83
CA THR A 135 3.42 6.85 -23.24
C THR A 135 2.01 6.39 -23.59
N GLU A 136 1.61 5.18 -23.15
CA GLU A 136 0.24 4.68 -23.30
C GLU A 136 -0.79 5.61 -22.65
N LEU A 137 -0.56 6.06 -21.42
CA LEU A 137 -1.47 6.95 -20.70
C LEU A 137 -1.60 8.33 -21.36
N PHE A 138 -0.54 8.81 -21.99
CA PHE A 138 -0.52 10.10 -22.70
C PHE A 138 -1.00 9.98 -24.15
N GLY A 139 -1.33 8.77 -24.62
CA GLY A 139 -1.70 8.51 -26.01
C GLY A 139 -0.54 8.72 -27.01
N ILE A 140 0.70 8.64 -26.53
CA ILE A 140 1.92 8.73 -27.34
C ILE A 140 2.14 7.39 -28.05
N ARG A 141 2.39 7.42 -29.36
CA ARG A 141 2.66 6.20 -30.13
C ARG A 141 4.02 5.65 -29.74
N HIS A 142 4.06 4.38 -29.35
CA HIS A 142 5.28 3.70 -28.91
C HIS A 142 5.33 2.28 -29.51
N ASP A 143 5.63 2.22 -30.80
CA ASP A 143 5.42 1.02 -31.63
C ASP A 143 6.48 -0.07 -31.41
N ARG A 144 7.73 0.31 -31.10
CA ARG A 144 8.88 -0.60 -30.91
C ARG A 144 9.54 -0.33 -29.57
N GLN A 145 8.96 -0.83 -28.48
CA GLN A 145 9.57 -0.72 -27.15
C GLN A 145 10.93 -1.41 -27.12
N HIS A 146 11.89 -0.81 -26.41
CA HIS A 146 13.27 -1.33 -26.30
C HIS A 146 14.04 -1.30 -27.62
N GLN A 147 13.76 -0.30 -28.46
CA GLN A 147 14.64 0.13 -29.54
C GLN A 147 14.94 1.61 -29.37
N ALA A 148 16.23 1.95 -29.36
CA ALA A 148 16.69 3.27 -28.97
C ALA A 148 16.07 4.42 -29.79
N ASP A 149 15.80 4.21 -31.08
CA ASP A 149 15.18 5.22 -31.93
C ASP A 149 13.71 5.48 -31.57
N SER A 150 12.96 4.42 -31.31
CA SER A 150 11.57 4.50 -30.89
C SER A 150 11.43 5.06 -29.48
N ASP A 151 12.29 4.63 -28.56
CA ASP A 151 12.29 5.08 -27.16
C ASP A 151 12.76 6.56 -27.04
N ALA A 152 13.74 6.99 -27.83
CA ALA A 152 14.15 8.40 -27.92
C ALA A 152 13.02 9.29 -28.47
N MET A 153 12.28 8.85 -29.50
CA MET A 153 11.14 9.61 -30.03
C MET A 153 10.00 9.71 -29.02
N ALA A 154 9.64 8.60 -28.38
CA ALA A 154 8.61 8.58 -27.34
C ALA A 154 9.02 9.48 -26.15
N THR A 155 10.29 9.46 -25.76
CA THR A 155 10.85 10.33 -24.72
C THR A 155 10.83 11.80 -25.15
N ALA A 156 11.03 12.12 -26.43
CA ALA A 156 10.98 13.48 -26.94
C ALA A 156 9.56 14.07 -26.89
N GLU A 157 8.56 13.31 -27.32
CA GLU A 157 7.16 13.71 -27.21
C GLU A 157 6.73 13.88 -25.75
N LEU A 158 7.17 12.96 -24.89
CA LEU A 158 6.93 13.00 -23.45
C LEU A 158 7.58 14.23 -22.80
N PHE A 159 8.84 14.51 -23.11
CA PHE A 159 9.54 15.70 -22.65
C PHE A 159 8.80 16.97 -23.09
N ALA A 160 8.36 17.04 -24.35
CA ALA A 160 7.59 18.17 -24.84
C ALA A 160 6.28 18.36 -24.06
N ALA A 161 5.57 17.26 -23.74
CA ALA A 161 4.36 17.32 -22.90
C ALA A 161 4.66 17.82 -21.47
N CYS A 162 5.77 17.39 -20.87
CA CYS A 162 6.23 17.90 -19.57
C CYS A 162 6.53 19.41 -19.61
N VAL A 163 7.28 19.88 -20.62
CA VAL A 163 7.60 21.31 -20.74
C VAL A 163 6.36 22.16 -20.97
N ARG A 164 5.40 21.69 -21.78
CA ARG A 164 4.11 22.37 -21.98
C ARG A 164 3.34 22.49 -20.67
N LYS A 165 3.18 21.39 -19.92
CA LYS A 165 2.52 21.42 -18.60
C LYS A 165 3.23 22.36 -17.63
N MET A 166 4.57 22.34 -17.57
CA MET A 166 5.33 23.24 -16.70
C MET A 166 5.10 24.72 -17.04
N ARG A 167 5.02 25.06 -18.35
CA ARG A 167 4.70 26.42 -18.82
C ARG A 167 3.26 26.85 -18.45
N GLU A 168 2.33 25.91 -18.32
CA GLU A 168 0.94 26.17 -17.91
C GLU A 168 0.79 26.42 -16.41
N LEU A 169 1.72 25.92 -15.58
CA LEU A 169 1.64 26.07 -14.13
C LEU A 169 1.53 27.53 -13.66
N PRO A 170 0.86 27.78 -12.51
CA PRO A 170 0.80 29.11 -11.91
C PRO A 170 2.20 29.70 -11.66
N LEU A 171 2.34 31.01 -11.82
CA LEU A 171 3.60 31.72 -11.57
C LEU A 171 4.14 31.45 -10.15
N LEU A 172 3.26 31.43 -9.15
CA LEU A 172 3.62 31.13 -7.76
C LEU A 172 4.19 29.71 -7.61
N THR A 173 3.67 28.72 -8.34
CA THR A 173 4.17 27.35 -8.35
C THR A 173 5.61 27.30 -8.88
N LEU A 174 5.88 27.98 -10.00
CA LEU A 174 7.24 28.07 -10.56
C LEU A 174 8.21 28.84 -9.65
N GLN A 175 7.75 29.90 -8.99
CA GLN A 175 8.55 30.62 -7.99
C GLN A 175 8.88 29.72 -6.79
N ARG A 176 7.95 28.86 -6.36
CA ARG A 176 8.21 27.87 -5.32
C ARG A 176 9.23 26.82 -5.75
N PHE A 177 9.15 26.31 -6.99
CA PHE A 177 10.18 25.41 -7.50
C PHE A 177 11.57 26.05 -7.49
N ALA A 178 11.70 27.28 -8.00
CA ALA A 178 12.98 28.01 -7.98
C ALA A 178 13.46 28.32 -6.54
N GLY A 179 12.54 28.37 -5.58
CA GLY A 179 12.84 28.49 -4.15
C GLY A 179 13.24 27.17 -3.48
N ILE A 180 12.88 26.02 -4.03
CA ILE A 180 13.16 24.68 -3.47
C ILE A 180 14.41 24.08 -4.12
N ILE A 181 14.48 24.11 -5.45
CA ILE A 181 15.51 23.47 -6.26
C ILE A 181 16.68 24.46 -6.44
N PRO A 182 17.90 24.10 -6.03
CA PRO A 182 19.05 24.98 -6.18
C PRO A 182 19.41 25.24 -7.64
N GLU A 183 19.79 26.49 -7.96
CA GLU A 183 20.07 26.92 -9.34
C GLU A 183 21.33 26.29 -9.97
N TYR A 184 22.27 25.82 -9.15
CA TYR A 184 23.46 25.14 -9.67
C TYR A 184 23.14 23.76 -10.26
N ASP A 185 21.99 23.17 -9.90
CA ASP A 185 21.50 21.92 -10.45
C ASP A 185 20.89 22.12 -11.85
N ASP A 186 20.99 21.10 -12.71
CA ASP A 186 20.55 21.21 -14.11
C ASP A 186 19.03 21.43 -14.21
N LEU A 187 18.26 20.73 -13.38
CA LEU A 187 16.82 20.94 -13.26
C LEU A 187 16.49 22.33 -12.69
N GLY A 188 17.24 22.78 -11.67
CA GLY A 188 17.04 24.10 -11.06
C GLY A 188 17.29 25.24 -12.05
N TRP A 189 18.33 25.12 -12.87
CA TRP A 189 18.56 26.02 -13.99
C TRP A 189 17.39 26.02 -14.99
N PHE A 190 16.88 24.85 -15.38
CA PHE A 190 15.77 24.75 -16.32
C PHE A 190 14.48 25.38 -15.77
N VAL A 191 14.17 25.13 -14.50
CA VAL A 191 13.03 25.76 -13.80
C VAL A 191 13.14 27.28 -13.82
N ARG A 192 14.33 27.85 -13.60
CA ARG A 192 14.57 29.30 -13.69
C ARG A 192 14.30 29.83 -15.10
N GLN A 193 14.76 29.14 -16.14
CA GLN A 193 14.49 29.54 -17.53
C GLN A 193 12.99 29.60 -17.82
N VAL A 194 12.22 28.60 -17.37
CA VAL A 194 10.75 28.58 -17.53
C VAL A 194 10.08 29.67 -16.69
N LEU A 195 10.57 29.93 -15.47
CA LEU A 195 10.08 31.00 -14.61
C LEU A 195 10.30 32.38 -15.25
N ASP A 196 11.49 32.67 -15.75
CA ASP A 196 11.83 33.94 -16.40
C ASP A 196 10.95 34.14 -17.65
N TRP A 197 10.76 33.08 -18.45
CA TRP A 197 9.82 33.09 -19.56
C TRP A 197 8.39 33.42 -19.10
N LYS A 198 7.88 32.75 -18.05
CA LYS A 198 6.52 32.97 -17.53
C LYS A 198 6.33 34.40 -16.99
N GLN A 199 7.35 35.00 -16.39
CA GLN A 199 7.30 36.38 -15.89
C GLN A 199 7.12 37.42 -17.01
N THR A 200 7.54 37.10 -18.24
CA THR A 200 7.30 37.96 -19.41
C THR A 200 5.86 37.86 -19.97
N GLN A 201 5.09 36.86 -19.55
CA GLN A 201 3.71 36.62 -20.00
C GLN A 201 2.70 37.33 -19.07
N THR A 202 1.61 37.89 -19.61
CA THR A 202 0.69 38.81 -18.88
C THR A 202 -0.49 38.11 -18.18
N SER A 203 -0.47 36.80 -17.93
CA SER A 203 -1.64 36.09 -17.38
C SER A 203 -1.43 35.63 -15.94
N VAL A 204 -2.04 36.34 -15.00
CA VAL A 204 -2.56 35.71 -13.78
C VAL A 204 -3.89 35.10 -14.18
N ASP A 205 -4.11 33.82 -13.89
CA ASP A 205 -5.43 33.18 -14.03
C ASP A 205 -6.11 33.20 -12.66
N PRO A 206 -6.84 34.28 -12.29
CA PRO A 206 -7.34 34.48 -10.94
C PRO A 206 -8.43 33.48 -10.53
N ASP A 207 -9.10 32.83 -11.50
CA ASP A 207 -10.29 32.01 -11.23
C ASP A 207 -9.98 30.50 -11.14
N ALA A 208 -8.80 30.06 -11.58
CA ALA A 208 -8.45 28.63 -11.63
C ALA A 208 -7.96 28.06 -10.28
N TYR A 209 -7.36 28.90 -9.42
CA TYR A 209 -6.71 28.47 -8.17
C TYR A 209 -7.01 29.39 -6.99
N ALA A 210 -7.14 28.81 -5.81
CA ALA A 210 -7.12 29.55 -4.56
C ALA A 210 -5.66 29.83 -4.15
N TYR A 211 -5.25 31.09 -4.13
CA TYR A 211 -3.90 31.48 -3.72
C TYR A 211 -3.85 31.83 -2.22
N TYR A 212 -2.95 31.19 -1.47
CA TYR A 212 -2.74 31.48 -0.05
C TYR A 212 -1.28 31.21 0.35
N ASN A 213 -0.66 32.14 1.09
CA ASN A 213 0.74 32.05 1.52
C ASN A 213 1.74 31.63 0.42
N GLN A 214 1.58 32.18 -0.78
CA GLN A 214 2.38 31.87 -1.98
C GLN A 214 2.29 30.39 -2.44
N PHE A 215 1.19 29.70 -2.12
CA PHE A 215 0.83 28.41 -2.72
C PHE A 215 -0.42 28.59 -3.58
N ALA A 216 -0.46 27.88 -4.71
CA ALA A 216 -1.66 27.71 -5.52
C ALA A 216 -2.35 26.42 -5.07
N LEU A 217 -3.63 26.52 -4.69
CA LEU A 217 -4.42 25.40 -4.20
C LEU A 217 -5.62 25.17 -5.12
N LYS A 218 -5.96 23.90 -5.37
CA LYS A 218 -7.26 23.55 -5.95
C LYS A 218 -8.37 23.61 -4.90
N ALA A 219 -8.08 23.12 -3.69
CA ALA A 219 -9.01 23.13 -2.57
C ALA A 219 -9.32 24.56 -2.06
N GLY A 220 -10.61 24.85 -1.89
CA GLY A 220 -11.13 26.11 -1.36
C GLY A 220 -11.27 26.14 0.18
N ASP A 221 -12.10 27.07 0.67
CA ASP A 221 -12.50 27.10 2.08
C ASP A 221 -13.54 26.00 2.34
N TRP A 222 -13.23 25.05 3.20
CA TRP A 222 -14.13 23.92 3.46
C TRP A 222 -15.39 24.33 4.23
N THR A 223 -15.44 25.53 4.82
CA THR A 223 -16.66 25.99 5.53
C THR A 223 -17.82 26.30 4.60
N ASP A 224 -17.56 26.44 3.30
CA ASP A 224 -18.56 26.78 2.30
C ASP A 224 -19.27 25.54 1.75
N GLU A 225 -18.84 24.33 2.15
CA GLU A 225 -19.47 23.10 1.71
C GLU A 225 -20.84 22.88 2.36
N LEU A 226 -21.85 22.63 1.51
CA LEU A 226 -23.22 22.35 1.95
C LEU A 226 -23.54 20.85 1.87
N PRO A 227 -24.50 20.36 2.67
CA PRO A 227 -25.09 19.04 2.48
C PRO A 227 -25.66 18.85 1.06
N PRO A 228 -25.64 17.63 0.50
CA PRO A 228 -26.07 17.36 -0.89
C PRO A 228 -27.54 17.69 -1.17
N ARG A 229 -28.37 17.82 -0.12
CA ARG A 229 -29.80 18.08 -0.20
C ARG A 229 -30.20 19.36 0.55
N ALA A 230 -29.26 20.29 0.75
CA ALA A 230 -29.51 21.53 1.50
C ALA A 230 -30.60 22.42 0.87
N GLU A 231 -30.79 22.32 -0.45
CA GLU A 231 -31.77 23.10 -1.21
C GLU A 231 -33.09 22.34 -1.46
N MET A 232 -33.23 21.10 -0.96
CA MET A 232 -34.46 20.30 -1.12
C MET A 232 -35.39 20.49 0.08
N GLU A 233 -36.67 20.81 -0.17
CA GLU A 233 -37.68 21.00 0.89
C GLU A 233 -38.20 19.68 1.47
N GLU A 234 -38.25 18.60 0.68
CA GLU A 234 -38.75 17.27 1.09
C GLU A 234 -37.71 16.17 0.82
N SER A 235 -37.76 15.08 1.60
CA SER A 235 -36.87 13.93 1.41
C SER A 235 -37.25 13.18 0.13
N PRO A 236 -36.29 12.86 -0.77
CA PRO A 236 -36.58 12.21 -2.05
C PRO A 236 -37.18 10.80 -1.91
N LEU A 237 -37.17 10.23 -0.70
CA LEU A 237 -37.62 8.86 -0.40
C LEU A 237 -38.81 8.81 0.57
N GLU A 238 -39.45 9.94 0.89
CA GLU A 238 -40.49 10.00 1.94
C GLU A 238 -41.69 9.06 1.64
N ASN A 239 -42.06 8.91 0.37
CA ASN A 239 -43.19 8.09 -0.08
C ASN A 239 -42.80 6.95 -1.04
N VAL A 240 -41.53 6.56 -1.08
CA VAL A 240 -41.03 5.50 -1.97
C VAL A 240 -40.82 4.23 -1.15
N SER A 241 -41.49 3.12 -1.52
CA SER A 241 -41.23 1.83 -0.86
C SER A 241 -39.87 1.28 -1.29
N TYR A 242 -39.30 0.38 -0.48
CA TYR A 242 -38.00 -0.21 -0.80
C TYR A 242 -38.04 -1.02 -2.11
N GLU A 243 -39.15 -1.72 -2.36
CA GLU A 243 -39.36 -2.49 -3.59
C GLU A 243 -39.45 -1.58 -4.82
N GLN A 244 -40.13 -0.44 -4.70
CA GLN A 244 -40.21 0.55 -5.78
C GLN A 244 -38.83 1.14 -6.09
N TYR A 245 -38.09 1.52 -5.04
CA TYR A 245 -36.73 2.02 -5.15
C TYR A 245 -35.81 1.00 -5.85
N LEU A 246 -35.79 -0.24 -5.35
CA LEU A 246 -34.92 -1.28 -5.90
C LEU A 246 -35.27 -1.63 -7.35
N SER A 247 -36.56 -1.67 -7.70
CA SER A 247 -37.01 -1.87 -9.07
C SER A 247 -36.53 -0.76 -10.01
N GLY A 248 -36.60 0.51 -9.55
CA GLY A 248 -36.07 1.65 -10.30
C GLY A 248 -34.56 1.56 -10.53
N VAL A 249 -33.80 1.22 -9.49
CA VAL A 249 -32.34 1.04 -9.57
C VAL A 249 -31.98 -0.08 -10.55
N LYS A 250 -32.67 -1.23 -10.48
CA LYS A 250 -32.48 -2.34 -11.43
C LYS A 250 -32.79 -1.97 -12.88
N SER A 251 -33.81 -1.14 -13.10
CA SER A 251 -34.12 -0.65 -14.45
C SER A 251 -32.94 0.14 -15.00
N ARG A 252 -32.38 1.05 -14.21
CA ARG A 252 -31.23 1.87 -14.62
C ARG A 252 -29.96 1.05 -14.86
N PHE A 253 -29.73 -0.01 -14.07
CA PHE A 253 -28.63 -0.95 -14.35
C PHE A 253 -28.73 -1.57 -15.74
N ARG A 254 -29.94 -1.93 -16.19
CA ARG A 254 -30.18 -2.48 -17.53
C ARG A 254 -29.97 -1.46 -18.64
N ASP A 255 -30.29 -0.20 -18.37
CA ASP A 255 -30.11 0.89 -19.34
C ASP A 255 -28.64 1.33 -19.47
N LEU A 256 -27.87 1.25 -18.38
CA LEU A 256 -26.50 1.77 -18.31
C LEU A 256 -25.44 0.73 -18.73
N PHE A 257 -25.73 -0.56 -18.61
CA PHE A 257 -24.82 -1.64 -18.99
C PHE A 257 -25.44 -2.57 -20.03
N ASP A 258 -24.85 -2.60 -21.24
CA ASP A 258 -25.25 -3.49 -22.35
C ASP A 258 -25.25 -4.99 -21.98
N ARG A 259 -24.50 -5.38 -20.94
CA ARG A 259 -24.36 -6.77 -20.44
C ARG A 259 -24.65 -6.90 -18.95
N TYR A 260 -25.65 -6.19 -18.42
CA TYR A 260 -26.09 -6.40 -17.03
C TYR A 260 -26.71 -7.80 -16.84
N GLU A 261 -26.29 -8.49 -15.80
CA GLU A 261 -26.84 -9.79 -15.40
C GLU A 261 -27.41 -9.68 -13.98
N GLU A 262 -28.70 -9.94 -13.84
CA GLU A 262 -29.35 -10.01 -12.52
C GLU A 262 -28.89 -11.28 -11.78
N ARG A 263 -28.49 -11.12 -10.51
CA ARG A 263 -27.97 -12.21 -9.68
C ARG A 263 -28.87 -12.39 -8.46
N GLU A 264 -29.45 -13.58 -8.31
CA GLU A 264 -30.31 -13.92 -7.16
C GLU A 264 -29.60 -13.69 -5.82
N ALA A 265 -28.31 -14.01 -5.73
CA ALA A 265 -27.49 -13.77 -4.55
C ALA A 265 -27.42 -12.28 -4.18
N GLN A 266 -27.30 -11.40 -5.18
CA GLN A 266 -27.26 -9.95 -4.96
C GLN A 266 -28.62 -9.43 -4.49
N ASP A 267 -29.71 -9.92 -5.07
CA ASP A 267 -31.07 -9.59 -4.65
C ASP A 267 -31.37 -10.03 -3.22
N GLN A 268 -30.90 -11.22 -2.85
CA GLN A 268 -31.00 -11.68 -1.48
C GLN A 268 -30.19 -10.77 -0.56
N MET A 269 -28.95 -10.39 -0.92
CA MET A 269 -28.16 -9.45 -0.15
C MET A 269 -28.87 -8.10 0.06
N PHE A 270 -29.47 -7.54 -0.99
CA PHE A 270 -30.25 -6.30 -0.90
C PHE A 270 -31.37 -6.38 0.15
N ARG A 271 -32.13 -7.48 0.16
CA ARG A 271 -33.22 -7.68 1.13
C ARG A 271 -32.70 -7.86 2.54
N GLU A 272 -31.71 -8.74 2.71
CA GLU A 272 -31.15 -9.09 4.02
C GLU A 272 -30.49 -7.89 4.72
N VAL A 273 -29.74 -7.08 3.97
CA VAL A 273 -29.13 -5.86 4.51
C VAL A 273 -30.20 -4.85 4.90
N HIS A 274 -31.21 -4.63 4.04
CA HIS A 274 -32.31 -3.71 4.35
C HIS A 274 -33.09 -4.14 5.60
N GLU A 275 -33.48 -5.42 5.70
CA GLU A 275 -34.17 -5.98 6.87
C GLU A 275 -33.35 -5.82 8.15
N ALA A 276 -32.04 -6.03 8.09
CA ALA A 276 -31.18 -5.92 9.27
C ALA A 276 -31.06 -4.47 9.78
N LEU A 277 -31.01 -3.50 8.86
CA LEU A 277 -30.99 -2.07 9.20
C LEU A 277 -32.33 -1.61 9.76
N GLU A 278 -33.45 -2.05 9.17
CA GLU A 278 -34.81 -1.67 9.58
C GLU A 278 -35.19 -2.26 10.94
N ASN A 279 -34.84 -3.53 11.19
CA ASN A 279 -35.16 -4.22 12.44
C ASN A 279 -34.17 -3.93 13.58
N ASP A 280 -33.20 -3.03 13.36
CA ASP A 280 -32.08 -2.80 14.29
C ASP A 280 -31.46 -4.14 14.75
N SER A 281 -31.18 -5.06 13.82
CA SER A 281 -30.55 -6.37 14.08
C SER A 281 -29.14 -6.45 13.47
N HIS A 282 -28.25 -7.27 14.03
CA HIS A 282 -26.96 -7.56 13.41
C HIS A 282 -27.12 -8.62 12.31
N LEU A 283 -26.29 -8.54 11.27
CA LEU A 283 -26.30 -9.48 10.14
C LEU A 283 -24.88 -9.96 9.88
N LEU A 284 -24.70 -11.27 9.78
CA LEU A 284 -23.47 -11.89 9.31
C LEU A 284 -23.75 -12.57 7.97
N ILE A 285 -23.24 -11.99 6.87
CA ILE A 285 -23.56 -12.42 5.51
C ILE A 285 -22.31 -12.82 4.72
N GLU A 286 -22.20 -14.12 4.38
CA GLU A 286 -21.17 -14.61 3.47
C GLU A 286 -21.61 -14.40 2.03
N ALA A 287 -20.88 -13.58 1.29
CA ALA A 287 -21.16 -13.22 -0.09
C ALA A 287 -19.93 -13.48 -0.96
N GLY A 288 -19.96 -14.52 -1.79
CA GLY A 288 -18.80 -14.94 -2.61
C GLY A 288 -18.27 -13.85 -3.55
N THR A 289 -17.11 -14.06 -4.14
CA THR A 289 -16.57 -13.17 -5.18
C THR A 289 -17.56 -13.04 -6.35
N GLY A 290 -17.61 -11.87 -6.98
CA GLY A 290 -18.52 -11.61 -8.11
C GLY A 290 -20.01 -11.40 -7.76
N THR A 291 -20.41 -11.56 -6.49
CA THR A 291 -21.80 -11.26 -6.05
C THR A 291 -22.17 -9.78 -6.10
N GLY A 292 -21.20 -8.88 -6.29
CA GLY A 292 -21.42 -7.44 -6.23
C GLY A 292 -21.58 -6.91 -4.80
N LYS A 293 -20.82 -7.46 -3.85
CA LYS A 293 -20.86 -7.14 -2.41
C LYS A 293 -20.99 -5.65 -2.09
N SER A 294 -20.12 -4.81 -2.66
CA SER A 294 -20.11 -3.36 -2.41
C SER A 294 -21.47 -2.74 -2.68
N LEU A 295 -22.02 -2.98 -3.87
CA LEU A 295 -23.34 -2.50 -4.26
C LEU A 295 -24.43 -3.14 -3.38
N GLY A 296 -24.28 -4.44 -3.08
CA GLY A 296 -25.14 -5.26 -2.24
C GLY A 296 -25.43 -4.65 -0.87
N TYR A 297 -24.44 -4.00 -0.24
CA TYR A 297 -24.63 -3.31 1.03
C TYR A 297 -24.85 -1.79 0.89
N LEU A 298 -24.29 -1.12 -0.13
CA LEU A 298 -24.41 0.35 -0.27
C LEU A 298 -25.81 0.80 -0.71
N ILE A 299 -26.43 0.10 -1.67
CA ILE A 299 -27.76 0.45 -2.20
C ILE A 299 -28.84 0.44 -1.11
N PRO A 300 -29.02 -0.65 -0.33
CA PRO A 300 -29.96 -0.67 0.79
C PRO A 300 -29.60 0.33 1.89
N ALA A 301 -28.31 0.50 2.18
CA ALA A 301 -27.87 1.39 3.23
C ALA A 301 -28.10 2.86 2.92
N LEU A 302 -27.90 3.29 1.68
CA LEU A 302 -28.21 4.64 1.22
C LEU A 302 -29.71 4.92 1.30
N TYR A 303 -30.55 3.97 0.87
CA TYR A 303 -32.00 4.09 1.00
C TYR A 303 -32.43 4.24 2.46
N TYR A 304 -31.97 3.35 3.34
CA TYR A 304 -32.30 3.40 4.77
C TYR A 304 -31.78 4.69 5.42
N GLY A 305 -30.52 5.03 5.20
CA GLY A 305 -29.87 6.19 5.79
C GLY A 305 -30.54 7.51 5.39
N ILE A 306 -30.89 7.67 4.12
CA ILE A 306 -31.57 8.89 3.63
C ILE A 306 -33.01 8.95 4.13
N ARG A 307 -33.75 7.83 4.08
CA ARG A 307 -35.14 7.78 4.53
C ARG A 307 -35.30 8.04 6.03
N GLN A 308 -34.35 7.57 6.85
CA GLN A 308 -34.38 7.70 8.31
C GLN A 308 -33.54 8.88 8.83
N GLU A 309 -32.92 9.66 7.93
CA GLU A 309 -31.96 10.72 8.25
C GLU A 309 -30.80 10.24 9.16
N LYS A 310 -30.34 9.00 8.94
CA LYS A 310 -29.26 8.37 9.70
C LYS A 310 -28.00 8.26 8.86
N LYS A 311 -26.86 8.50 9.50
CA LYS A 311 -25.53 8.28 8.92
C LYS A 311 -25.18 6.80 8.93
N ILE A 312 -24.70 6.28 7.81
CA ILE A 312 -24.15 4.93 7.73
C ILE A 312 -22.64 5.00 7.67
N VAL A 313 -21.98 4.20 8.51
CA VAL A 313 -20.53 4.00 8.43
C VAL A 313 -20.24 2.69 7.72
N VAL A 314 -19.31 2.70 6.76
CA VAL A 314 -18.77 1.53 6.09
C VAL A 314 -17.30 1.42 6.46
N SER A 315 -16.90 0.29 7.02
CA SER A 315 -15.53 -0.01 7.41
C SER A 315 -14.98 -1.11 6.52
N THR A 316 -13.87 -0.86 5.83
CA THR A 316 -13.16 -1.87 5.03
C THR A 316 -11.84 -2.27 5.70
N HIS A 317 -11.25 -3.40 5.29
CA HIS A 317 -9.97 -3.82 5.83
C HIS A 317 -8.78 -2.97 5.34
N THR A 318 -8.72 -2.66 4.05
CA THR A 318 -7.54 -2.02 3.42
C THR A 318 -7.87 -0.68 2.76
N ILE A 319 -6.85 0.18 2.67
CA ILE A 319 -6.95 1.48 1.96
C ILE A 319 -7.26 1.25 0.47
N ASN A 320 -6.66 0.24 -0.16
CA ASN A 320 -6.95 -0.11 -1.57
C ASN A 320 -8.43 -0.42 -1.80
N LEU A 321 -9.10 -1.10 -0.87
CA LEU A 321 -10.54 -1.35 -0.97
C LEU A 321 -11.36 -0.06 -0.83
N GLN A 322 -10.93 0.88 0.03
CA GLN A 322 -11.57 2.20 0.11
C GLN A 322 -11.43 2.96 -1.21
N GLU A 323 -10.25 2.87 -1.82
CA GLU A 323 -9.98 3.54 -3.09
C GLU A 323 -10.80 2.94 -4.24
N GLN A 324 -11.01 1.62 -4.23
CA GLN A 324 -11.93 0.97 -5.15
C GLN A 324 -13.37 1.48 -4.98
N LEU A 325 -13.81 1.69 -3.73
CA LEU A 325 -15.11 2.32 -3.46
C LEU A 325 -15.14 3.77 -3.99
N ARG A 326 -14.06 4.54 -3.81
CA ARG A 326 -13.93 5.94 -4.24
C ARG A 326 -13.99 6.10 -5.75
N GLN A 327 -13.19 5.32 -6.47
CA GLN A 327 -12.93 5.52 -7.91
C GLN A 327 -13.97 4.84 -8.79
N ARG A 328 -14.64 3.79 -8.28
CA ARG A 328 -15.54 2.96 -9.09
C ARG A 328 -16.95 2.88 -8.51
N ASP A 329 -17.10 2.40 -7.28
CA ASP A 329 -18.42 2.00 -6.79
C ASP A 329 -19.28 3.23 -6.40
N ILE A 330 -18.71 4.30 -5.82
CA ILE A 330 -19.44 5.54 -5.49
C ILE A 330 -19.84 6.33 -6.75
N PRO A 331 -18.94 6.62 -7.72
CA PRO A 331 -19.31 7.33 -8.95
C PRO A 331 -20.43 6.60 -9.70
N LEU A 332 -20.33 5.27 -9.78
CA LEU A 332 -21.38 4.44 -10.36
C LEU A 332 -22.73 4.63 -9.63
N LEU A 333 -22.73 4.66 -8.29
CA LEU A 333 -23.95 4.92 -7.53
C LEU A 333 -24.50 6.34 -7.76
N GLN A 334 -23.65 7.34 -7.96
CA GLN A 334 -24.09 8.71 -8.28
C GLN A 334 -24.82 8.78 -9.63
N GLU A 335 -24.40 7.98 -10.61
CA GLU A 335 -25.10 7.86 -11.89
C GLU A 335 -26.40 7.04 -11.78
N LEU A 336 -26.40 5.99 -10.97
CA LEU A 336 -27.53 5.07 -10.86
C LEU A 336 -28.67 5.59 -9.98
N LEU A 337 -28.38 6.22 -8.86
CA LEU A 337 -29.42 6.57 -7.88
C LEU A 337 -30.23 7.80 -8.34
N PRO A 338 -31.55 7.84 -8.10
CA PRO A 338 -32.42 8.93 -8.55
C PRO A 338 -32.32 10.21 -7.70
N PHE A 339 -31.37 10.28 -6.76
CA PHE A 339 -31.21 11.38 -5.82
C PHE A 339 -29.73 11.67 -5.56
N PRO A 340 -29.38 12.91 -5.20
CA PRO A 340 -28.03 13.24 -4.77
C PRO A 340 -27.75 12.70 -3.36
N PHE A 341 -26.60 12.06 -3.20
CA PHE A 341 -26.06 11.66 -1.91
C PHE A 341 -24.59 12.06 -1.80
N LYS A 342 -24.11 12.24 -0.57
CA LYS A 342 -22.69 12.53 -0.30
C LYS A 342 -22.07 11.34 0.41
N ALA A 343 -21.03 10.76 -0.18
CA ALA A 343 -20.16 9.81 0.48
C ALA A 343 -18.83 10.48 0.80
N ALA A 344 -18.33 10.31 2.03
CA ALA A 344 -17.05 10.86 2.45
C ALA A 344 -16.12 9.74 2.89
N ILE A 345 -14.84 9.83 2.54
CA ILE A 345 -13.81 8.91 2.99
C ILE A 345 -13.05 9.56 4.13
N PHE A 346 -12.97 8.87 5.26
CA PHE A 346 -12.31 9.39 6.46
C PHE A 346 -11.22 8.45 6.93
N LYS A 347 -9.97 8.84 6.67
CA LYS A 347 -8.76 8.13 7.08
C LYS A 347 -8.15 8.71 8.37
N GLY A 348 -7.13 8.03 8.91
CA GLY A 348 -6.35 8.55 10.03
C GLY A 348 -5.55 9.81 9.64
N ARG A 349 -5.26 10.69 10.61
CA ARG A 349 -4.61 12.01 10.39
C ARG A 349 -3.33 11.95 9.56
N GLY A 350 -2.49 10.92 9.75
CA GLY A 350 -1.23 10.76 9.04
C GLY A 350 -1.35 10.59 7.52
N ASN A 351 -2.56 10.36 6.99
CA ASN A 351 -2.82 10.28 5.55
C ASN A 351 -3.04 11.65 4.91
N TYR A 352 -3.20 12.72 5.70
CA TYR A 352 -3.48 14.07 5.18
C TYR A 352 -2.30 15.01 5.36
N LEU A 353 -2.04 15.83 4.35
CA LEU A 353 -1.01 16.86 4.41
C LEU A 353 -1.35 17.94 5.44
N CYS A 354 -0.38 18.30 6.29
CA CYS A 354 -0.46 19.51 7.11
C CYS A 354 0.21 20.69 6.38
N LEU A 355 -0.59 21.56 5.75
CA LEU A 355 -0.11 22.73 5.00
C LEU A 355 0.84 23.62 5.81
N ARG A 356 0.59 23.79 7.12
CA ARG A 356 1.48 24.56 8.02
C ARG A 356 2.88 23.95 8.10
N LYS A 357 2.98 22.64 8.32
CA LYS A 357 4.27 21.95 8.44
C LYS A 357 4.98 21.94 7.11
N PHE A 358 4.24 21.69 6.03
CA PHE A 358 4.78 21.70 4.67
C PHE A 358 5.35 23.07 4.30
N GLU A 359 4.60 24.16 4.54
CA GLU A 359 5.07 25.53 4.36
C GLU A 359 6.34 25.80 5.15
N ALA A 360 6.39 25.45 6.44
CA ALA A 360 7.57 25.65 7.28
C ALA A 360 8.79 24.87 6.76
N LYS A 361 8.58 23.64 6.26
CA LYS A 361 9.64 22.79 5.70
C LYS A 361 10.19 23.36 4.39
N VAL A 362 9.30 23.80 3.50
CA VAL A 362 9.65 24.43 2.21
C VAL A 362 10.37 25.75 2.42
N ASN A 363 9.90 26.60 3.33
CA ASN A 363 10.50 27.91 3.59
C ASN A 363 11.87 27.82 4.26
N SER A 364 12.05 26.87 5.20
CA SER A 364 13.32 26.68 5.91
C SER A 364 14.35 25.86 5.12
N ARG A 365 13.92 25.16 4.06
CA ARG A 365 14.75 24.19 3.32
C ARG A 365 15.41 23.14 4.22
N ASP A 366 14.75 22.80 5.32
CA ASP A 366 15.22 21.77 6.25
C ASP A 366 14.99 20.38 5.64
N PHE A 367 15.83 20.00 4.69
CA PHE A 367 15.77 18.72 4.00
C PHE A 367 16.79 17.74 4.58
N ALA A 368 16.34 16.52 4.91
CA ALA A 368 17.20 15.46 5.39
C ALA A 368 18.01 14.84 4.23
N SER A 369 17.37 14.67 3.07
CA SER A 369 18.01 14.35 1.80
C SER A 369 17.81 15.52 0.84
N PRO A 370 18.80 16.42 0.66
CA PRO A 370 18.60 17.67 -0.10
C PRO A 370 18.02 17.50 -1.50
N ILE A 371 18.43 16.47 -2.24
CA ILE A 371 17.96 16.22 -3.63
C ILE A 371 16.57 15.56 -3.60
N ASP A 372 16.42 14.43 -2.91
CA ASP A 372 15.16 13.68 -2.93
C ASP A 372 13.99 14.44 -2.27
N ASP A 373 14.26 15.16 -1.18
CA ASP A 373 13.26 15.94 -0.48
C ASP A 373 12.88 17.19 -1.28
N ALA A 374 13.82 17.82 -2.00
CA ALA A 374 13.51 18.94 -2.90
C ALA A 374 12.63 18.50 -4.08
N LEU A 375 12.90 17.34 -4.67
CA LEU A 375 12.04 16.73 -5.69
C LEU A 375 10.65 16.41 -5.13
N THR A 376 10.58 15.79 -3.94
CA THR A 376 9.30 15.44 -3.29
C THR A 376 8.50 16.68 -2.90
N ALA A 377 9.16 17.71 -2.38
CA ALA A 377 8.51 18.99 -2.07
C ALA A 377 7.99 19.67 -3.34
N SER A 378 8.74 19.64 -4.45
CA SER A 378 8.30 20.19 -5.74
C SER A 378 7.12 19.41 -6.32
N GLN A 379 7.16 18.06 -6.25
CA GLN A 379 6.04 17.18 -6.56
C GLN A 379 4.77 17.56 -5.79
N MET A 380 4.89 17.76 -4.48
CA MET A 380 3.77 18.17 -3.63
C MET A 380 3.26 19.58 -3.93
N VAL A 381 4.14 20.52 -4.30
CA VAL A 381 3.75 21.88 -4.71
C VAL A 381 2.89 21.87 -5.99
N THR A 382 3.22 21.04 -6.99
CA THR A 382 2.34 20.83 -8.15
C THR A 382 1.01 20.23 -7.72
N TRP A 383 1.08 19.15 -6.94
CA TRP A 383 -0.08 18.40 -6.49
C TRP A 383 -1.09 19.24 -5.70
N LEU A 384 -0.63 20.24 -4.94
CA LEU A 384 -1.51 21.19 -4.25
C LEU A 384 -2.46 21.94 -5.20
N GLY A 385 -2.04 22.19 -6.44
CA GLY A 385 -2.86 22.77 -7.50
C GLY A 385 -3.82 21.78 -8.17
N GLU A 386 -3.75 20.49 -7.82
CA GLU A 386 -4.55 19.42 -8.43
C GLU A 386 -5.47 18.74 -7.40
N THR A 387 -5.04 18.60 -6.15
CA THR A 387 -5.75 17.87 -5.09
C THR A 387 -6.83 18.69 -4.40
N GLU A 388 -7.97 18.04 -4.17
CA GLU A 388 -9.04 18.56 -3.31
C GLU A 388 -8.98 17.98 -1.89
N THR A 389 -8.39 16.79 -1.73
CA THR A 389 -8.47 16.00 -0.50
C THR A 389 -7.20 16.10 0.35
N GLY A 390 -6.05 16.38 -0.27
CA GLY A 390 -4.75 16.37 0.39
C GLY A 390 -4.33 15.00 0.93
N ASP A 391 -4.76 13.92 0.30
CA ASP A 391 -4.50 12.52 0.68
C ASP A 391 -3.20 11.97 0.06
N GLN A 392 -2.34 11.37 0.88
CA GLN A 392 -1.05 10.82 0.43
C GLN A 392 -1.18 9.74 -0.66
N GLU A 393 -2.29 9.01 -0.70
CA GLU A 393 -2.50 7.93 -1.68
C GLU A 393 -2.68 8.46 -3.10
N GLU A 394 -2.92 9.77 -3.27
CA GLU A 394 -2.92 10.43 -4.57
C GLU A 394 -1.51 10.67 -5.11
N LEU A 395 -0.47 10.45 -4.30
CA LEU A 395 0.93 10.65 -4.66
C LEU A 395 1.65 9.32 -4.82
N ASN A 396 2.44 9.19 -5.89
CA ASN A 396 3.40 8.10 -6.00
C ASN A 396 4.69 8.44 -5.25
N LEU A 397 4.68 8.17 -3.95
CA LEU A 397 5.82 8.35 -3.05
C LEU A 397 6.64 7.05 -2.98
N GLY A 398 7.91 7.11 -3.38
CA GLY A 398 8.89 6.07 -3.07
C GLY A 398 9.19 6.01 -1.57
N SER A 399 10.07 5.10 -1.13
CA SER A 399 10.42 4.95 0.30
C SER A 399 10.91 6.27 0.94
N LYS A 400 11.79 7.00 0.26
CA LYS A 400 12.27 8.32 0.71
C LYS A 400 11.15 9.38 0.74
N GLY A 401 10.24 9.33 -0.22
CA GLY A 401 9.07 10.23 -0.24
C GLY A 401 8.14 9.98 0.95
N ALA A 402 7.96 8.73 1.36
CA ALA A 402 7.18 8.38 2.55
C ALA A 402 7.85 8.89 3.85
N GLU A 403 9.19 8.86 3.92
CA GLU A 403 9.93 9.48 5.03
C GLU A 403 9.68 11.00 5.08
N PHE A 404 9.79 11.69 3.94
CA PHE A 404 9.48 13.13 3.85
C PHE A 404 8.04 13.41 4.29
N TRP A 405 7.06 12.65 3.78
CA TRP A 405 5.64 12.79 4.11
C TRP A 405 5.40 12.70 5.62
N SER A 406 6.03 11.75 6.31
CA SER A 406 5.88 11.58 7.76
C SER A 406 6.23 12.84 8.57
N THR A 407 7.09 13.71 8.02
CA THR A 407 7.49 14.98 8.67
C THR A 407 6.48 16.11 8.45
N VAL A 408 5.69 16.07 7.37
CA VAL A 408 4.74 17.11 6.97
C VAL A 408 3.27 16.68 7.09
N ALA A 409 3.00 15.43 7.41
CA ALA A 409 1.66 14.91 7.65
C ALA A 409 0.99 15.54 8.89
N SER A 410 -0.34 15.54 8.91
CA SER A 410 -1.10 15.95 10.09
C SER A 410 -0.93 14.93 11.21
N ASP A 411 -0.76 15.43 12.44
CA ASP A 411 -0.88 14.63 13.67
C ASP A 411 -1.77 15.35 14.68
N ALA A 412 -2.23 14.63 15.70
CA ALA A 412 -3.15 15.18 16.70
C ALA A 412 -2.45 16.09 17.71
N ASP A 413 -1.20 15.78 18.04
CA ASP A 413 -0.50 16.38 19.16
C ASP A 413 0.14 17.75 18.81
N SER A 414 0.43 17.99 17.53
CA SER A 414 0.97 19.23 16.97
C SER A 414 -0.06 20.11 16.26
N CYS A 415 -1.34 19.72 16.28
CA CYS A 415 -2.40 20.46 15.60
C CYS A 415 -2.83 21.69 16.41
N LEU A 416 -2.71 22.88 15.81
CA LEU A 416 -3.18 24.15 16.40
C LEU A 416 -4.70 24.33 16.34
N ASN A 417 -5.44 23.41 15.70
CA ASN A 417 -6.87 23.50 15.44
C ASN A 417 -7.25 24.89 14.89
N ARG A 418 -8.23 25.59 15.51
CA ARG A 418 -8.73 26.89 15.06
C ARG A 418 -7.68 28.01 15.06
N ALA A 419 -6.60 27.88 15.83
CA ALA A 419 -5.50 28.85 15.85
C ALA A 419 -4.55 28.68 14.64
N CYS A 420 -4.70 27.61 13.86
CA CYS A 420 -3.87 27.39 12.67
C CYS A 420 -4.22 28.41 11.57
N PRO A 421 -3.24 29.12 10.98
CA PRO A 421 -3.48 30.01 9.84
C PRO A 421 -4.08 29.30 8.62
N TRP A 422 -3.86 27.98 8.52
CA TRP A 422 -4.37 27.13 7.45
C TRP A 422 -5.70 26.44 7.80
N PHE A 423 -6.33 26.74 8.95
CA PHE A 423 -7.47 25.96 9.47
C PHE A 423 -8.59 25.77 8.43
N ARG A 424 -9.03 26.85 7.77
CA ARG A 424 -10.07 26.88 6.72
C ARG A 424 -9.71 26.14 5.42
N ARG A 425 -8.42 25.84 5.21
CA ARG A 425 -7.90 25.09 4.04
C ARG A 425 -7.28 23.76 4.46
N CYS A 426 -7.48 23.33 5.71
CA CYS A 426 -6.85 22.14 6.25
C CYS A 426 -7.59 20.89 5.77
N PHE A 427 -6.90 20.07 4.97
CA PHE A 427 -7.40 18.82 4.42
C PHE A 427 -8.00 17.86 5.45
N TYR A 428 -7.34 17.67 6.61
CA TYR A 428 -7.90 16.81 7.66
C TYR A 428 -9.22 17.35 8.24
N HIS A 429 -9.30 18.67 8.48
CA HIS A 429 -10.52 19.27 9.00
C HIS A 429 -11.64 19.32 7.96
N ARG A 430 -11.29 19.51 6.68
CA ARG A 430 -12.19 19.35 5.54
C ARG A 430 -12.77 17.93 5.50
N ALA A 431 -11.94 16.89 5.49
CA ALA A 431 -12.40 15.50 5.50
C ALA A 431 -13.30 15.18 6.72
N LYS A 432 -12.98 15.74 7.90
CA LYS A 432 -13.83 15.61 9.09
C LYS A 432 -15.17 16.32 8.93
N HIS A 433 -15.19 17.51 8.33
CA HIS A 433 -16.40 18.26 8.03
C HIS A 433 -17.26 17.53 6.99
N GLU A 434 -16.65 17.04 5.91
CA GLU A 434 -17.29 16.23 4.88
C GLU A 434 -17.92 14.97 5.46
N ALA A 435 -17.24 14.25 6.35
CA ALA A 435 -17.83 13.11 7.07
C ALA A 435 -19.06 13.55 7.90
N GLY A 436 -19.00 14.74 8.50
CA GLY A 436 -20.13 15.37 9.19
C GLY A 436 -21.32 15.70 8.28
N LEU A 437 -21.10 15.98 6.99
CA LEU A 437 -22.14 16.25 5.99
C LEU A 437 -22.61 15.00 5.24
N ALA A 438 -21.81 13.93 5.22
CA ALA A 438 -22.05 12.76 4.40
C ALA A 438 -23.22 11.88 4.89
N ASP A 439 -23.86 11.22 3.95
CA ASP A 439 -24.86 10.16 4.17
C ASP A 439 -24.17 8.83 4.50
N VAL A 440 -23.06 8.56 3.80
CA VAL A 440 -22.23 7.37 3.98
C VAL A 440 -20.79 7.80 4.25
N ILE A 441 -20.22 7.28 5.34
CA ILE A 441 -18.83 7.52 5.72
C ILE A 441 -18.05 6.23 5.53
N ILE A 442 -17.04 6.27 4.68
CA ILE A 442 -16.16 5.12 4.41
C ILE A 442 -14.87 5.30 5.21
N THR A 443 -14.48 4.29 5.97
CA THR A 443 -13.27 4.27 6.80
C THR A 443 -12.65 2.87 6.83
N ASN A 444 -11.57 2.66 7.59
CA ASN A 444 -11.00 1.31 7.80
C ASN A 444 -11.28 0.78 9.20
N HIS A 445 -11.10 -0.53 9.37
CA HIS A 445 -11.23 -1.19 10.67
C HIS A 445 -10.33 -0.56 11.73
N SER A 446 -9.11 -0.14 11.35
CA SER A 446 -8.17 0.51 12.27
C SER A 446 -8.72 1.81 12.86
N MET A 447 -9.27 2.67 12.02
CA MET A 447 -9.86 3.94 12.42
C MET A 447 -11.14 3.74 13.22
N LEU A 448 -11.93 2.72 12.87
CA LEU A 448 -13.12 2.32 13.60
C LEU A 448 -12.80 1.97 15.07
N PHE A 449 -11.76 1.19 15.33
CA PHE A 449 -11.35 0.86 16.70
C PHE A 449 -10.68 2.04 17.41
N THR A 450 -9.95 2.88 16.67
CA THR A 450 -9.41 4.13 17.22
C THR A 450 -10.53 5.06 17.70
N ASP A 451 -11.61 5.19 16.95
CA ASP A 451 -12.80 5.99 17.32
C ASP A 451 -13.46 5.49 18.60
N ILE A 452 -13.57 4.17 18.76
CA ILE A 452 -14.23 3.54 19.91
C ILE A 452 -13.42 3.69 21.20
N ARG A 453 -12.09 3.69 21.10
CA ARG A 453 -11.19 3.90 22.25
C ARG A 453 -11.01 5.37 22.62
N ALA A 454 -11.27 6.30 21.71
CA ALA A 454 -11.03 7.71 21.93
C ALA A 454 -12.02 8.30 22.96
N GLU A 455 -11.53 9.15 23.87
CA GLU A 455 -12.38 9.91 24.80
C GLU A 455 -13.36 10.83 24.07
N HIS A 456 -12.96 11.30 22.87
CA HIS A 456 -13.79 12.07 21.96
C HIS A 456 -13.89 11.35 20.62
N ARG A 457 -15.13 11.10 20.18
CA ARG A 457 -15.39 10.47 18.87
C ARG A 457 -14.76 11.29 17.75
N LEU A 458 -14.00 10.60 16.91
CA LEU A 458 -13.39 11.11 15.69
C LEU A 458 -14.40 11.12 14.55
N LEU A 459 -15.21 10.06 14.47
CA LEU A 459 -16.32 9.91 13.55
C LEU A 459 -17.58 10.62 14.09
N PRO A 460 -18.45 11.15 13.21
CA PRO A 460 -19.80 11.56 13.57
C PRO A 460 -20.55 10.43 14.28
N ALA A 461 -21.55 10.76 15.11
CA ALA A 461 -22.34 9.72 15.78
C ALA A 461 -23.07 8.83 14.75
N TYR A 462 -22.98 7.51 14.96
CA TYR A 462 -23.60 6.50 14.11
C TYR A 462 -24.08 5.31 14.95
N ASP A 463 -25.24 4.78 14.57
CA ASP A 463 -25.86 3.60 15.19
C ASP A 463 -25.81 2.35 14.28
N HIS A 464 -25.64 2.57 12.97
CA HIS A 464 -25.65 1.56 11.92
C HIS A 464 -24.28 1.51 11.25
N LEU A 465 -23.73 0.29 11.15
CA LEU A 465 -22.37 0.06 10.68
C LEU A 465 -22.35 -1.11 9.70
N ILE A 466 -21.57 -0.98 8.64
CA ILE A 466 -21.24 -2.05 7.71
C ILE A 466 -19.74 -2.33 7.84
N VAL A 467 -19.38 -3.60 7.97
CA VAL A 467 -18.01 -4.10 8.06
C VAL A 467 -17.78 -5.04 6.88
N ASP A 468 -17.04 -4.59 5.88
CA ASP A 468 -16.61 -5.40 4.74
C ASP A 468 -15.26 -6.06 5.04
N GLU A 469 -15.04 -7.26 4.51
CA GLU A 469 -13.95 -8.16 4.86
C GLU A 469 -13.86 -8.43 6.38
N ALA A 470 -15.02 -8.61 7.01
CA ALA A 470 -15.19 -8.82 8.45
C ALA A 470 -14.38 -10.00 9.04
N HIS A 471 -13.85 -10.89 8.21
CA HIS A 471 -12.97 -11.97 8.66
C HIS A 471 -11.63 -11.46 9.25
N HIS A 472 -11.25 -10.20 8.98
CA HIS A 472 -10.09 -9.55 9.59
C HIS A 472 -10.41 -8.81 10.90
N LEU A 473 -11.68 -8.68 11.27
CA LEU A 473 -12.11 -7.79 12.35
C LEU A 473 -11.44 -8.13 13.69
N GLU A 474 -11.34 -9.42 14.02
CA GLU A 474 -10.70 -9.90 15.24
C GLU A 474 -9.21 -9.53 15.31
N GLU A 475 -8.47 -9.79 14.23
CA GLU A 475 -7.03 -9.52 14.16
C GLU A 475 -6.76 -8.01 14.30
N VAL A 476 -7.55 -7.19 13.61
CA VAL A 476 -7.43 -5.74 13.69
C VAL A 476 -7.81 -5.25 15.09
N ALA A 477 -8.89 -5.77 15.69
CA ALA A 477 -9.27 -5.44 17.06
C ALA A 477 -8.13 -5.73 18.04
N GLY A 478 -7.54 -6.93 17.98
CA GLY A 478 -6.41 -7.32 18.83
C GLY A 478 -5.23 -6.36 18.73
N LYS A 479 -4.82 -5.99 17.51
CA LYS A 479 -3.72 -5.02 17.30
C LYS A 479 -4.04 -3.63 17.87
N HIS A 480 -5.28 -3.16 17.72
CA HIS A 480 -5.70 -1.84 18.19
C HIS A 480 -6.02 -1.79 19.68
N LEU A 481 -6.36 -2.90 20.31
CA LEU A 481 -6.57 -3.01 21.76
C LEU A 481 -5.24 -3.28 22.49
N GLY A 482 -4.28 -3.89 21.79
CA GLY A 482 -2.93 -4.12 22.28
C GLY A 482 -1.98 -2.93 22.16
N LEU A 483 -0.72 -3.22 22.47
CA LEU A 483 0.43 -2.34 22.40
C LEU A 483 1.39 -2.84 21.33
N GLN A 484 1.92 -1.90 20.53
CA GLN A 484 2.98 -2.16 19.57
C GLN A 484 4.05 -1.08 19.71
N LEU A 485 5.29 -1.49 19.96
CA LEU A 485 6.44 -0.60 20.12
C LEU A 485 7.59 -1.04 19.21
N SER A 486 8.29 -0.09 18.60
CA SER A 486 9.44 -0.36 17.73
C SER A 486 10.64 0.47 18.16
N TYR A 487 11.83 0.13 17.65
CA TYR A 487 13.03 0.94 17.87
C TYR A 487 12.81 2.43 17.52
N TYR A 488 12.09 2.70 16.42
CA TYR A 488 11.87 4.04 15.92
C TYR A 488 10.82 4.84 16.72
N SER A 489 10.04 4.17 17.58
CA SER A 489 8.98 4.81 18.38
C SER A 489 9.53 5.90 19.32
N LEU A 490 10.77 5.76 19.82
CA LEU A 490 11.45 6.81 20.58
C LEU A 490 12.46 7.59 19.72
N VAL A 491 13.19 6.91 18.83
CA VAL A 491 14.31 7.53 18.10
C VAL A 491 13.84 8.61 17.12
N GLN A 492 12.70 8.43 16.45
CA GLN A 492 12.15 9.45 15.55
C GLN A 492 11.76 10.74 16.28
N PRO A 493 10.92 10.72 17.35
CA PRO A 493 10.60 11.95 18.06
C PRO A 493 11.82 12.57 18.75
N LEU A 494 12.77 11.78 19.26
CA LEU A 494 14.04 12.32 19.78
C LEU A 494 14.86 13.02 18.70
N THR A 495 14.96 12.45 17.49
CA THR A 495 15.71 13.05 16.38
C THR A 495 15.04 14.34 15.88
N ARG A 496 13.71 14.43 15.92
CA ARG A 496 12.97 15.67 15.63
C ARG A 496 13.22 16.74 16.69
N LEU A 497 13.28 16.33 17.96
CA LEU A 497 13.52 17.21 19.10
C LEU A 497 14.96 17.77 19.08
N VAL A 498 15.94 16.88 18.89
CA VAL A 498 17.38 17.16 18.78
C VAL A 498 17.98 16.26 17.69
N LYS A 499 18.29 16.85 16.53
CA LYS A 499 18.92 16.12 15.41
C LYS A 499 20.43 16.04 15.59
N ASP A 500 21.03 17.19 15.92
CA ASP A 500 22.43 17.34 16.31
C ASP A 500 22.57 18.53 17.28
N ALA A 501 23.80 18.91 17.63
CA ALA A 501 24.07 20.02 18.54
C ALA A 501 23.61 21.40 18.02
N ARG A 502 23.17 21.52 16.76
CA ARG A 502 22.80 22.76 16.08
C ARG A 502 21.42 22.70 15.39
N GLN A 503 20.85 21.51 15.20
CA GLN A 503 19.60 21.27 14.48
C GLN A 503 18.57 20.51 15.33
N GLY A 504 17.29 20.82 15.14
CA GLY A 504 16.17 20.21 15.87
C GLY A 504 15.22 21.26 16.44
N LEU A 505 14.02 20.83 16.85
CA LEU A 505 13.00 21.75 17.36
C LEU A 505 13.44 22.48 18.64
N LEU A 506 14.20 21.82 19.53
CA LEU A 506 14.73 22.49 20.73
C LEU A 506 15.79 23.55 20.38
N MET A 507 16.60 23.31 19.35
CA MET A 507 17.59 24.28 18.91
C MET A 507 16.93 25.49 18.25
N ALA A 508 15.88 25.26 17.45
CA ALA A 508 15.06 26.32 16.90
C ALA A 508 14.41 27.17 18.01
N LEU A 509 13.90 26.54 19.07
CA LEU A 509 13.33 27.24 20.22
C LEU A 509 14.39 28.06 20.94
N ARG A 510 15.55 27.47 21.24
CA ARG A 510 16.67 28.14 21.88
C ARG A 510 17.14 29.38 21.11
N VAL A 511 17.22 29.29 19.78
CA VAL A 511 17.58 30.43 18.92
C VAL A 511 16.51 31.52 18.97
N LYS A 512 15.23 31.16 18.88
CA LYS A 512 14.13 32.14 19.00
C LYS A 512 14.14 32.86 20.35
N LEU A 513 14.32 32.13 21.44
CA LEU A 513 14.41 32.68 22.80
C LEU A 513 15.61 33.64 22.99
N THR A 514 16.60 33.63 22.09
CA THR A 514 17.72 34.58 22.15
C THR A 514 17.29 35.98 21.70
N GLY A 515 16.27 36.10 20.86
CA GLY A 515 15.73 37.37 20.37
C GLY A 515 14.51 37.88 21.16
N GLU A 516 14.18 37.27 22.29
CA GLU A 516 12.96 37.56 23.05
C GLU A 516 13.31 38.33 24.34
N ASP A 517 12.66 39.48 24.54
CA ASP A 517 12.84 40.35 25.72
C ASP A 517 11.98 39.86 26.91
N ASP A 518 12.14 38.60 27.32
CA ASP A 518 11.50 38.03 28.50
C ASP A 518 12.53 37.72 29.59
N GLU A 519 12.22 38.06 30.85
CA GLU A 519 13.12 37.87 32.00
C GLU A 519 13.45 36.38 32.28
N PHE A 520 12.59 35.45 31.83
CA PHE A 520 12.76 34.01 31.95
C PHE A 520 13.44 33.37 30.74
N ALA A 521 13.64 34.12 29.64
CA ALA A 521 14.25 33.58 28.41
C ALA A 521 15.66 33.02 28.64
N GLN A 522 16.42 33.56 29.59
CA GLN A 522 17.70 32.98 29.99
C GLN A 522 17.53 31.64 30.72
N ALA A 523 16.64 31.57 31.71
CA ALA A 523 16.40 30.33 32.47
C ALA A 523 15.87 29.20 31.58
N TRP A 524 15.00 29.51 30.60
CA TRP A 524 14.53 28.52 29.63
C TRP A 524 15.66 28.04 28.72
N ARG A 525 16.57 28.91 28.27
CA ARG A 525 17.75 28.51 27.48
C ARG A 525 18.68 27.60 28.27
N GLU A 526 18.97 27.94 29.53
CA GLU A 526 19.76 27.09 30.43
C GLU A 526 19.10 25.71 30.62
N THR A 527 17.78 25.69 30.80
CA THR A 527 16.99 24.44 30.90
C THR A 527 17.11 23.61 29.62
N ILE A 528 17.00 24.23 28.44
CA ILE A 528 17.17 23.53 27.15
C ILE A 528 18.59 22.96 27.03
N ASP A 529 19.62 23.72 27.40
CA ASP A 529 21.01 23.30 27.34
C ASP A 529 21.31 22.11 28.27
N GLU A 530 20.67 22.05 29.45
CA GLU A 530 20.72 20.88 30.35
C GLU A 530 20.02 19.63 29.79
N LEU A 531 18.96 19.82 29.00
CA LEU A 531 18.13 18.71 28.51
C LEU A 531 18.76 17.96 27.34
N ILE A 532 19.53 18.64 26.48
CA ILE A 532 20.20 18.03 25.33
C ILE A 532 21.04 16.80 25.72
N PRO A 533 21.97 16.86 26.70
CA PRO A 533 22.77 15.71 27.09
C PRO A 533 21.91 14.60 27.73
N ALA A 534 20.89 14.95 28.52
CA ALA A 534 19.99 13.96 29.12
C ALA A 534 19.17 13.17 28.08
N LEU A 535 18.73 13.83 27.00
CA LEU A 535 18.04 13.18 25.88
C LEU A 535 18.98 12.29 25.06
N ALA A 536 20.26 12.68 24.94
CA ALA A 536 21.27 11.85 24.30
C ALA A 536 21.59 10.59 25.13
N GLU A 537 21.70 10.72 26.45
CA GLU A 537 21.87 9.60 27.38
C GLU A 537 20.67 8.63 27.33
N ALA A 538 19.44 9.15 27.31
CA ALA A 538 18.25 8.34 27.15
C ALA A 538 18.26 7.53 25.83
N ARG A 539 18.74 8.14 24.74
CA ARG A 539 18.91 7.46 23.45
C ARG A 539 19.95 6.35 23.52
N GLU A 540 21.07 6.56 24.21
CA GLU A 540 22.09 5.52 24.39
C GLU A 540 21.53 4.31 25.17
N HIS A 541 20.80 4.56 26.25
CA HIS A 541 20.12 3.50 27.00
C HIS A 541 19.08 2.76 26.16
N TRP A 542 18.32 3.47 25.32
CA TRP A 542 17.37 2.88 24.39
C TRP A 542 18.05 1.99 23.34
N ASP A 543 19.13 2.48 22.72
CA ASP A 543 19.92 1.72 21.76
C ASP A 543 20.43 0.42 22.39
N LYS A 544 21.01 0.50 23.59
CA LYS A 544 21.48 -0.66 24.36
C LYS A 544 20.35 -1.63 24.71
N LEU A 545 19.19 -1.13 25.14
CA LEU A 545 18.03 -1.95 25.47
C LEU A 545 17.56 -2.78 24.26
N PHE A 546 17.47 -2.14 23.10
CA PHE A 546 17.03 -2.79 21.86
C PHE A 546 18.04 -3.82 21.34
N GLU A 547 19.34 -3.60 21.57
CA GLU A 547 20.37 -4.63 21.31
C GLU A 547 20.20 -5.85 22.23
N LEU A 548 19.93 -5.65 23.52
CA LEU A 548 19.66 -6.75 24.46
C LEU A 548 18.39 -7.52 24.10
N LEU A 549 17.30 -6.82 23.76
CA LEU A 549 16.05 -7.42 23.31
C LEU A 549 16.24 -8.24 22.02
N HIS A 550 17.05 -7.73 21.08
CA HIS A 550 17.43 -8.50 19.89
C HIS A 550 18.20 -9.78 20.26
N GLY A 551 19.13 -9.69 21.20
CA GLY A 551 19.89 -10.83 21.71
C GLY A 551 19.00 -11.92 22.33
N VAL A 552 17.98 -11.54 23.11
CA VAL A 552 17.01 -12.47 23.68
C VAL A 552 16.20 -13.17 22.59
N ALA A 553 15.67 -12.41 21.63
CA ALA A 553 14.91 -12.97 20.52
C ALA A 553 15.78 -13.91 19.65
N GLY A 554 17.05 -13.58 19.44
CA GLY A 554 17.98 -14.41 18.67
C GLY A 554 18.41 -15.72 19.36
N LYS A 555 18.47 -15.75 20.71
CA LYS A 555 18.84 -16.95 21.48
C LYS A 555 17.67 -17.91 21.71
N GLY A 556 16.44 -17.39 21.81
CA GLY A 556 15.26 -18.15 22.23
C GLY A 556 14.14 -18.24 21.20
N GLY A 557 14.18 -17.46 20.12
CA GLY A 557 13.13 -17.46 19.10
C GLY A 557 13.22 -18.68 18.20
N ASP A 558 12.07 -19.23 17.84
CA ASP A 558 12.01 -20.14 16.71
C ASP A 558 12.33 -19.34 15.46
N SER A 559 13.46 -19.64 14.82
CA SER A 559 13.75 -19.17 13.47
C SER A 559 12.71 -19.79 12.53
N GLN A 560 11.61 -19.07 12.30
CA GLN A 560 10.70 -19.46 11.23
C GLN A 560 11.40 -19.28 9.87
N ASP A 561 10.92 -19.99 8.85
CA ASP A 561 11.27 -19.84 7.43
C ASP A 561 11.03 -18.41 6.86
N ASN A 562 10.73 -17.43 7.71
CA ASN A 562 10.55 -16.02 7.40
C ASN A 562 11.84 -15.25 7.72
N ALA A 563 12.02 -14.09 7.09
CA ALA A 563 13.05 -13.11 7.42
C ALA A 563 12.85 -12.46 8.82
N GLN A 564 12.11 -13.09 9.73
CA GLN A 564 11.72 -12.56 11.03
C GLN A 564 11.74 -13.65 12.10
N THR A 565 12.41 -13.41 13.22
CA THR A 565 12.44 -14.27 14.40
C THR A 565 11.38 -13.79 15.39
N VAL A 566 10.59 -14.72 15.95
CA VAL A 566 9.51 -14.40 16.89
C VAL A 566 9.77 -15.11 18.22
N TYR A 567 9.70 -14.36 19.33
CA TYR A 567 9.92 -14.88 20.67
C TYR A 567 8.78 -14.47 21.62
N ARG A 568 7.99 -15.44 22.08
CA ARG A 568 6.91 -15.24 23.06
C ARG A 568 7.48 -15.19 24.48
N LEU A 569 7.12 -14.15 25.22
CA LEU A 569 7.45 -13.99 26.64
C LEU A 569 6.42 -14.75 27.49
N ARG A 570 6.92 -15.63 28.37
CA ARG A 570 6.12 -16.43 29.29
C ARG A 570 6.47 -16.07 30.72
N ARG A 571 5.46 -15.79 31.57
CA ARG A 571 5.69 -15.38 32.97
C ARG A 571 6.41 -16.42 33.80
N ASP A 572 6.06 -17.67 33.60
CA ASP A 572 6.65 -18.84 34.25
C ASP A 572 8.08 -19.13 33.77
N ARG A 573 8.50 -18.52 32.65
CA ARG A 573 9.80 -18.76 32.02
C ARG A 573 10.35 -17.50 31.35
N MET A 574 10.65 -16.48 32.16
CA MET A 574 11.34 -15.29 31.67
C MET A 574 12.79 -15.61 31.25
N PRO A 575 13.36 -14.90 30.27
CA PRO A 575 14.76 -15.03 29.90
C PRO A 575 15.71 -14.75 31.08
N GLY A 576 16.84 -15.45 31.17
CA GLY A 576 17.83 -15.21 32.24
C GLY A 576 18.43 -13.79 32.21
N ASP A 577 18.51 -13.17 31.03
CA ASP A 577 18.99 -11.79 30.85
C ASP A 577 17.89 -10.73 31.16
N TRP A 578 16.68 -11.12 31.57
CA TRP A 578 15.53 -10.20 31.71
C TRP A 578 15.68 -9.20 32.86
N GLU A 579 16.33 -9.57 33.97
CA GLU A 579 16.63 -8.62 35.05
C GLU A 579 17.55 -7.49 34.55
N THR A 580 18.55 -7.82 33.73
CA THR A 580 19.44 -6.81 33.11
C THR A 580 18.66 -5.90 32.15
N ILE A 581 17.72 -6.45 31.39
CA ILE A 581 16.83 -5.68 30.50
C ILE A 581 15.95 -4.72 31.31
N ALA A 582 15.39 -5.19 32.43
CA ALA A 582 14.58 -4.37 33.33
C ALA A 582 15.40 -3.23 33.98
N ASP A 583 16.65 -3.49 34.34
CA ASP A 583 17.57 -2.45 34.86
C ASP A 583 17.91 -1.40 33.79
N VAL A 584 18.18 -1.80 32.56
CA VAL A 584 18.43 -0.86 31.46
C VAL A 584 17.17 -0.06 31.11
N GLU A 585 15.99 -0.69 31.12
CA GLU A 585 14.71 0.03 30.97
C GLU A 585 14.50 1.05 32.10
N ALA A 586 14.83 0.70 33.34
CA ALA A 586 14.75 1.64 34.45
C ALA A 586 15.65 2.87 34.25
N ASN A 587 16.82 2.71 33.63
CA ASN A 587 17.69 3.84 33.24
C ASN A 587 17.07 4.69 32.13
N VAL A 588 16.46 4.08 31.09
CA VAL A 588 15.69 4.81 30.07
C VAL A 588 14.59 5.65 30.74
N TYR A 589 13.82 5.03 31.64
CA TYR A 589 12.75 5.71 32.37
C TYR A 589 13.31 6.85 33.23
N ALA A 590 14.40 6.62 33.96
CA ALA A 590 15.03 7.60 34.84
C ALA A 590 15.62 8.80 34.08
N ALA A 591 16.11 8.61 32.86
CA ALA A 591 16.59 9.70 32.01
C ALA A 591 15.42 10.48 31.37
N LEU A 592 14.41 9.78 30.85
CA LEU A 592 13.29 10.42 30.14
C LEU A 592 12.28 11.10 31.09
N GLN A 593 11.96 10.51 32.23
CA GLN A 593 10.88 11.00 33.11
C GLN A 593 11.13 12.43 33.63
N PRO A 594 12.33 12.79 34.14
CA PRO A 594 12.64 14.15 34.56
C PRO A 594 12.71 15.10 33.36
N ALA A 595 13.31 14.66 32.24
CA ALA A 595 13.46 15.47 31.03
C ALA A 595 12.09 15.87 30.45
N VAL A 596 11.16 14.91 30.32
CA VAL A 596 9.78 15.14 29.87
C VAL A 596 9.08 16.13 30.81
N ARG A 597 9.16 15.95 32.14
CA ARG A 597 8.54 16.87 33.10
C ARG A 597 9.10 18.29 33.01
N LYS A 598 10.41 18.45 32.89
CA LYS A 598 11.07 19.77 32.72
C LYS A 598 10.64 20.42 31.41
N LEU A 599 10.60 19.65 30.30
CA LEU A 599 10.15 20.13 29.00
C LEU A 599 8.69 20.56 29.03
N ASP A 600 7.77 19.72 29.52
CA ASP A 600 6.34 20.04 29.62
C ASP A 600 6.12 21.34 30.40
N LYS A 601 6.80 21.50 31.54
CA LYS A 601 6.72 22.72 32.35
C LYS A 601 7.24 23.94 31.58
N THR A 602 8.41 23.85 30.97
CA THR A 602 9.03 24.95 30.22
C THR A 602 8.18 25.36 29.03
N LEU A 603 7.66 24.39 28.27
CA LEU A 603 6.81 24.64 27.11
C LEU A 603 5.46 25.24 27.52
N ALA A 604 4.89 24.84 28.65
CA ALA A 604 3.68 25.47 29.19
C ALA A 604 3.93 26.94 29.57
N GLU A 605 5.02 27.24 30.27
CA GLU A 605 5.40 28.61 30.65
C GLU A 605 5.62 29.50 29.43
N ILE A 606 6.35 29.02 28.42
CA ILE A 606 6.57 29.77 27.16
C ILE A 606 5.24 30.02 26.44
N LYS A 607 4.35 29.02 26.39
CA LYS A 607 3.05 29.14 25.73
C LYS A 607 2.14 30.16 26.41
N GLU A 608 2.17 30.25 27.74
CA GLU A 608 1.37 31.19 28.50
C GLU A 608 1.87 32.64 28.38
N ARG A 609 3.16 32.83 28.09
CA ARG A 609 3.82 34.14 28.10
C ARG A 609 4.07 34.72 26.71
N SER A 610 4.17 33.89 25.68
CA SER A 610 4.48 34.33 24.31
C SER A 610 3.21 34.48 23.47
N ASP A 611 2.99 35.70 22.97
CA ASP A 611 1.93 36.02 22.01
C ASP A 611 2.38 35.83 20.54
N ASP A 612 3.65 35.50 20.28
CA ASP A 612 4.14 35.21 18.92
C ASP A 612 3.52 33.90 18.39
N HIS A 613 2.67 34.01 17.37
CA HIS A 613 2.08 32.85 16.69
C HIS A 613 3.11 31.84 16.19
N ALA A 614 4.27 32.29 15.72
CA ALA A 614 5.32 31.40 15.25
C ALA A 614 6.01 30.69 16.43
N MET A 615 6.09 31.33 17.61
CA MET A 615 6.54 30.68 18.84
C MET A 615 5.52 29.64 19.32
N GLN A 616 4.24 30.00 19.38
CA GLN A 616 3.17 29.10 19.78
C GLN A 616 3.07 27.85 18.89
N ALA A 617 3.29 28.01 17.58
CA ALA A 617 3.38 26.90 16.64
C ALA A 617 4.54 25.96 16.97
N LEU A 618 5.74 26.51 17.18
CA LEU A 618 6.93 25.73 17.54
C LEU A 618 6.76 24.99 18.87
N VAL A 619 6.22 25.66 19.89
CA VAL A 619 5.93 25.07 21.20
C VAL A 619 4.89 23.95 21.09
N THR A 620 3.91 24.09 20.19
CA THR A 620 2.92 23.04 19.94
C THR A 620 3.55 21.82 19.25
N ASP A 621 4.43 22.04 18.26
CA ASP A 621 5.19 20.96 17.63
C ASP A 621 6.09 20.23 18.64
N LEU A 622 6.74 20.98 19.55
CA LEU A 622 7.55 20.44 20.64
C LEU A 622 6.74 19.61 21.63
N ASN A 623 5.58 20.12 22.08
CA ASN A 623 4.67 19.38 22.95
C ASN A 623 4.24 18.04 22.33
N GLY A 624 4.04 18.01 21.01
CA GLY A 624 3.75 16.76 20.31
C GLY A 624 4.88 15.74 20.40
N CYS A 625 6.11 16.16 20.14
CA CYS A 625 7.27 15.27 20.32
C CYS A 625 7.44 14.79 21.77
N VAL A 626 7.17 15.64 22.76
CA VAL A 626 7.26 15.27 24.19
C VAL A 626 6.21 14.23 24.56
N LYS A 627 4.97 14.36 24.06
CA LYS A 627 3.92 13.35 24.25
C LYS A 627 4.26 12.01 23.61
N ASP A 628 4.81 12.02 22.39
CA ASP A 628 5.24 10.78 21.72
C ASP A 628 6.34 10.07 22.50
N ILE A 629 7.32 10.83 23.04
CA ILE A 629 8.37 10.31 23.93
C ILE A 629 7.76 9.72 25.22
N SER A 630 6.79 10.42 25.84
CA SER A 630 6.11 9.92 27.04
C SER A 630 5.36 8.63 26.75
N ARG A 631 4.63 8.55 25.63
CA ARG A 631 3.89 7.35 25.22
C ARG A 631 4.85 6.17 25.02
N ALA A 632 5.94 6.37 24.27
CA ALA A 632 6.95 5.33 24.05
C ALA A 632 7.59 4.85 25.36
N ARG A 633 7.86 5.76 26.32
CA ARG A 633 8.37 5.41 27.66
C ARG A 633 7.36 4.55 28.43
N ASP A 634 6.10 4.96 28.47
CA ASP A 634 5.06 4.30 29.27
C ASP A 634 4.68 2.93 28.67
N ASP A 635 4.65 2.84 27.34
CA ASP A 635 4.46 1.59 26.61
C ASP A 635 5.62 0.61 26.87
N LEU A 636 6.87 1.09 26.81
CA LEU A 636 8.04 0.27 27.12
C LEU A 636 7.96 -0.29 28.54
N ARG A 637 7.65 0.57 29.52
CA ARG A 637 7.49 0.18 30.93
C ARG A 637 6.42 -0.89 31.10
N THR A 638 5.30 -0.74 30.40
CA THR A 638 4.19 -1.70 30.43
C THR A 638 4.59 -3.05 29.83
N PHE A 639 5.32 -3.03 28.70
CA PHE A 639 5.80 -4.24 28.05
C PHE A 639 6.81 -5.00 28.90
N ILE A 640 7.80 -4.31 29.49
CA ILE A 640 8.85 -4.95 30.31
C ILE A 640 8.30 -5.54 31.61
N LYS A 641 7.27 -4.91 32.22
CA LYS A 641 6.57 -5.47 33.37
C LYS A 641 5.81 -6.76 33.07
N ALA A 642 5.20 -6.84 31.89
CA ALA A 642 4.45 -8.01 31.41
C ALA A 642 3.49 -8.63 32.45
N ASP A 643 2.65 -7.83 33.12
CA ASP A 643 1.88 -8.20 34.33
C ASP A 643 0.38 -8.53 34.11
N LYS A 644 -0.20 -8.26 32.93
CA LYS A 644 -1.60 -8.60 32.59
C LYS A 644 -1.81 -10.05 32.14
N ALA A 645 -2.57 -10.85 32.89
CA ALA A 645 -2.66 -12.31 32.68
C ALA A 645 -3.36 -12.74 31.37
N ASP A 646 -4.25 -11.92 30.86
CA ASP A 646 -5.03 -12.08 29.62
C ASP A 646 -4.28 -11.60 28.37
N THR A 647 -3.06 -11.07 28.52
CA THR A 647 -2.29 -10.44 27.46
C THR A 647 -1.11 -11.32 27.06
N VAL A 648 -0.91 -11.47 25.75
CA VAL A 648 0.22 -12.20 25.16
C VAL A 648 1.30 -11.20 24.79
N TYR A 649 2.52 -11.43 25.30
CA TYR A 649 3.68 -10.57 25.06
C TYR A 649 4.68 -11.29 24.15
N TRP A 650 5.19 -10.63 23.12
CA TRP A 650 6.24 -11.20 22.27
C TRP A 650 7.13 -10.13 21.62
N ILE A 651 8.28 -10.59 21.15
CA ILE A 651 9.30 -9.81 20.46
C ILE A 651 9.44 -10.37 19.05
N GLU A 652 9.42 -9.50 18.04
CA GLU A 652 9.74 -9.85 16.65
C GLU A 652 11.00 -9.12 16.21
N THR A 653 11.89 -9.80 15.49
CA THR A 653 13.11 -9.18 14.95
C THR A 653 13.30 -9.53 13.49
N GLY A 654 13.58 -8.54 12.63
CA GLY A 654 13.91 -8.78 11.23
C GLY A 654 15.37 -9.25 11.02
N THR A 655 15.59 -10.11 10.03
CA THR A 655 16.91 -10.60 9.59
C THR A 655 17.67 -9.58 8.73
N SER A 656 16.99 -8.56 8.22
CA SER A 656 17.53 -7.54 7.33
C SER A 656 17.53 -6.19 8.04
N GLY A 657 18.68 -5.76 8.55
CA GLY A 657 18.83 -4.49 9.28
C GLY A 657 19.91 -4.57 10.35
N ARG A 658 20.19 -3.44 11.01
CA ARG A 658 21.07 -3.45 12.20
C ARG A 658 20.35 -4.17 13.34
N PRO A 659 21.02 -5.08 14.09
CA PRO A 659 20.44 -5.95 15.11
C PRO A 659 19.37 -5.28 16.00
N GLY A 660 19.67 -4.16 16.67
CA GLY A 660 18.69 -3.49 17.54
C GLY A 660 17.55 -2.77 16.81
N ARG A 661 17.73 -2.36 15.55
CA ARG A 661 16.76 -1.51 14.84
C ARG A 661 15.59 -2.27 14.21
N SER A 662 15.72 -3.60 14.10
CA SER A 662 14.69 -4.46 13.52
C SER A 662 13.73 -5.06 14.57
N VAL A 663 13.87 -4.67 15.83
CA VAL A 663 13.07 -5.19 16.95
C VAL A 663 11.72 -4.47 17.05
N HIS A 664 10.68 -5.28 17.19
CA HIS A 664 9.31 -4.88 17.47
C HIS A 664 8.80 -5.64 18.70
N LEU A 665 8.06 -4.94 19.56
CA LEU A 665 7.51 -5.45 20.81
C LEU A 665 6.00 -5.38 20.73
N PHE A 666 5.32 -6.47 21.10
CA PHE A 666 3.87 -6.58 21.01
C PHE A 666 3.26 -7.10 22.30
N ALA A 667 2.21 -6.45 22.79
CA ALA A 667 1.39 -6.95 23.88
C ALA A 667 -0.08 -6.89 23.49
N VAL A 668 -0.68 -8.03 23.15
CA VAL A 668 -2.05 -8.10 22.59
C VAL A 668 -2.92 -9.03 23.44
N PRO A 669 -4.17 -8.67 23.77
CA PRO A 669 -5.10 -9.57 24.46
C PRO A 669 -5.26 -10.90 23.72
N ALA A 670 -5.26 -12.02 24.44
CA ALA A 670 -5.43 -13.35 23.84
C ALA A 670 -6.85 -13.56 23.28
N ASP A 671 -7.84 -12.91 23.89
CA ASP A 671 -9.24 -12.93 23.49
C ASP A 671 -9.83 -11.52 23.58
N VAL A 672 -10.38 -11.03 22.47
CA VAL A 672 -11.03 -9.71 22.36
C VAL A 672 -12.55 -9.80 22.25
N SER A 673 -13.10 -11.02 22.26
CA SER A 673 -14.53 -11.26 22.04
C SER A 673 -15.41 -10.56 23.08
N GLY A 674 -14.99 -10.54 24.34
CA GLY A 674 -15.70 -9.86 25.43
C GLY A 674 -15.76 -8.34 25.23
N GLU A 675 -14.62 -7.73 24.92
CA GLU A 675 -14.51 -6.28 24.68
C GLU A 675 -15.28 -5.85 23.43
N LEU A 676 -15.22 -6.64 22.35
CA LEU A 676 -16.02 -6.40 21.14
C LEU A 676 -17.52 -6.50 21.45
N ARG A 677 -17.97 -7.50 22.19
CA ARG A 677 -19.39 -7.60 22.55
C ARG A 677 -19.86 -6.36 23.33
N GLU A 678 -19.10 -5.94 24.33
CA GLU A 678 -19.53 -4.93 25.30
C GLU A 678 -19.38 -3.49 24.79
N TYR A 679 -18.23 -3.18 24.17
CA TYR A 679 -17.90 -1.83 23.72
C TYR A 679 -18.24 -1.59 22.25
N PHE A 680 -18.38 -2.63 21.44
CA PHE A 680 -18.65 -2.52 20.01
C PHE A 680 -20.09 -2.92 19.66
N PHE A 681 -20.47 -4.19 19.80
CA PHE A 681 -21.77 -4.69 19.30
C PHE A 681 -22.96 -4.17 20.12
N ASN A 682 -22.89 -4.24 21.46
CA ASN A 682 -23.99 -3.79 22.34
C ASN A 682 -24.26 -2.28 22.25
N ARG A 683 -23.30 -1.49 21.77
CA ARG A 683 -23.43 -0.04 21.61
C ARG A 683 -24.07 0.36 20.28
N LYS A 684 -24.25 -0.58 19.34
CA LYS A 684 -24.77 -0.32 18.00
C LYS A 684 -26.15 -0.94 17.82
N LYS A 685 -26.99 -0.27 17.01
CA LYS A 685 -28.32 -0.78 16.67
C LYS A 685 -28.25 -1.83 15.58
N SER A 686 -27.45 -1.63 14.54
CA SER A 686 -27.24 -2.64 13.52
C SER A 686 -25.78 -2.68 13.10
N VAL A 687 -25.28 -3.90 12.90
CA VAL A 687 -23.94 -4.14 12.38
C VAL A 687 -24.06 -5.22 11.32
N VAL A 688 -23.79 -4.86 10.07
CA VAL A 688 -23.78 -5.77 8.92
C VAL A 688 -22.34 -6.16 8.66
N LEU A 689 -22.00 -7.42 8.88
CA LEU A 689 -20.68 -7.98 8.65
C LEU A 689 -20.72 -8.82 7.38
N THR A 690 -19.92 -8.45 6.37
CA THR A 690 -19.83 -9.18 5.12
C THR A 690 -18.39 -9.54 4.77
N SER A 691 -18.22 -10.68 4.12
CA SER A 691 -16.93 -11.16 3.60
C SER A 691 -17.19 -12.29 2.60
N ALA A 692 -16.23 -12.55 1.72
CA ALA A 692 -16.31 -13.68 0.80
C ALA A 692 -16.24 -15.04 1.50
N THR A 693 -15.67 -15.06 2.71
CA THR A 693 -15.34 -16.27 3.44
C THR A 693 -15.49 -16.03 4.94
N LEU A 694 -16.61 -16.47 5.51
CA LEU A 694 -16.93 -16.38 6.95
C LEU A 694 -17.30 -17.75 7.54
N SER A 695 -17.94 -18.59 6.75
CA SER A 695 -18.43 -19.89 7.16
C SER A 695 -17.41 -21.00 6.93
N VAL A 696 -17.41 -21.96 7.86
CA VAL A 696 -16.69 -23.24 7.75
C VAL A 696 -17.72 -24.35 7.86
N GLN A 697 -17.77 -25.25 6.88
CA GLN A 697 -18.82 -26.27 6.78
C GLN A 697 -20.25 -25.70 6.83
N LYS A 698 -20.47 -24.53 6.20
CA LYS A 698 -21.77 -23.82 6.20
C LYS A 698 -22.24 -23.38 7.60
N SER A 699 -21.33 -23.30 8.58
CA SER A 699 -21.59 -22.75 9.91
C SER A 699 -20.78 -21.49 10.15
N PHE A 700 -21.42 -20.49 10.75
CA PHE A 700 -20.81 -19.22 11.17
C PHE A 700 -20.30 -19.25 12.62
N GLN A 701 -20.48 -20.37 13.33
CA GLN A 701 -20.17 -20.49 14.75
C GLN A 701 -18.73 -20.10 15.09
N TYR A 702 -17.76 -20.47 14.25
CA TYR A 702 -16.35 -20.11 14.45
C TYR A 702 -16.15 -18.59 14.52
N VAL A 703 -16.70 -17.84 13.56
CA VAL A 703 -16.58 -16.38 13.53
C VAL A 703 -17.33 -15.75 14.70
N CYS A 704 -18.55 -16.21 15.00
CA CYS A 704 -19.33 -15.72 16.13
C CYS A 704 -18.61 -15.88 17.47
N GLU A 705 -17.92 -17.01 17.68
CA GLU A 705 -17.08 -17.26 18.87
C GLU A 705 -15.90 -16.29 18.94
N GLN A 706 -15.19 -16.02 17.83
CA GLN A 706 -14.03 -15.12 17.82
C GLN A 706 -14.39 -13.65 18.06
N ILE A 707 -15.51 -13.16 17.53
CA ILE A 707 -15.89 -11.73 17.63
C ILE A 707 -16.88 -11.43 18.76
N GLY A 708 -17.32 -12.43 19.53
CA GLY A 708 -18.19 -12.23 20.69
C GLY A 708 -19.69 -12.15 20.39
N LEU A 709 -20.13 -12.72 19.27
CA LEU A 709 -21.55 -12.79 18.87
C LEU A 709 -22.24 -14.12 19.22
N SER A 710 -21.55 -15.05 19.89
CA SER A 710 -22.12 -16.31 20.34
C SER A 710 -23.41 -16.12 21.15
N GLY A 711 -24.45 -16.88 20.80
CA GLY A 711 -25.77 -16.85 21.47
C GLY A 711 -26.69 -15.70 21.06
N GLN A 712 -26.23 -14.73 20.26
CA GLN A 712 -27.08 -13.62 19.82
C GLN A 712 -28.11 -14.00 18.76
N GLU A 713 -27.86 -15.06 17.99
CA GLU A 713 -28.80 -15.59 17.01
C GLU A 713 -30.05 -16.16 17.71
N GLU A 714 -29.85 -16.91 18.80
CA GLU A 714 -30.93 -17.44 19.64
C GLU A 714 -31.75 -16.32 20.33
N GLN A 715 -31.13 -15.18 20.59
CA GLN A 715 -31.76 -14.00 21.16
C GLN A 715 -32.50 -13.14 20.12
N GLY A 716 -32.48 -13.53 18.84
CA GLY A 716 -33.07 -12.76 17.74
C GLY A 716 -32.32 -11.47 17.40
N ARG A 717 -31.12 -11.27 17.96
CA ARG A 717 -30.31 -10.06 17.75
C ARG A 717 -29.38 -10.17 16.54
N LEU A 718 -29.05 -11.39 16.12
CA LEU A 718 -28.20 -11.71 14.98
C LEU A 718 -28.94 -12.59 13.97
N LYS A 719 -28.80 -12.27 12.68
CA LYS A 719 -29.19 -13.13 11.56
C LYS A 719 -27.93 -13.60 10.83
N THR A 720 -27.83 -14.89 10.49
CA THR A 720 -26.73 -15.43 9.68
C THR A 720 -27.23 -15.87 8.30
N VAL A 721 -26.52 -15.47 7.24
CA VAL A 721 -26.94 -15.73 5.86
C VAL A 721 -25.73 -16.14 5.02
N GLN A 722 -25.82 -17.29 4.34
CA GLN A 722 -24.85 -17.68 3.33
C GLN A 722 -25.50 -17.57 1.95
N LEU A 723 -24.97 -16.67 1.11
CA LEU A 723 -25.46 -16.50 -0.25
C LEU A 723 -24.92 -17.61 -1.18
N PRO A 724 -25.72 -18.08 -2.15
CA PRO A 724 -25.21 -18.97 -3.17
C PRO A 724 -24.18 -18.27 -4.05
N SER A 725 -23.23 -19.05 -4.58
CA SER A 725 -22.30 -18.54 -5.59
C SER A 725 -23.06 -18.22 -6.89
N PRO A 726 -22.78 -17.08 -7.56
CA PRO A 726 -23.33 -16.80 -8.88
C PRO A 726 -22.69 -17.66 -9.98
N PHE A 727 -21.55 -18.29 -9.71
CA PHE A 727 -20.77 -19.07 -10.67
C PHE A 727 -21.08 -20.56 -10.64
N ASN A 728 -21.04 -21.20 -11.81
CA ASN A 728 -21.14 -22.65 -11.97
C ASN A 728 -19.74 -23.29 -11.91
N TYR A 729 -19.20 -23.39 -10.70
CA TYR A 729 -17.87 -23.95 -10.46
C TYR A 729 -17.67 -25.37 -11.01
N ARG A 730 -18.75 -26.15 -11.16
CA ARG A 730 -18.66 -27.50 -11.72
C ARG A 730 -18.23 -27.53 -13.18
N GLU A 731 -18.53 -26.47 -13.93
CA GLU A 731 -18.15 -26.28 -15.34
C GLU A 731 -16.93 -25.36 -15.51
N GLN A 732 -16.68 -24.49 -14.53
CA GLN A 732 -15.61 -23.47 -14.59
C GLN A 732 -14.31 -23.90 -13.92
N ALA A 733 -14.36 -24.70 -12.85
CA ALA A 733 -13.16 -25.07 -12.08
C ALA A 733 -12.98 -26.59 -11.99
N LEU A 734 -11.81 -27.05 -12.44
CA LEU A 734 -11.34 -28.42 -12.24
C LEU A 734 -10.27 -28.43 -11.14
N VAL A 735 -10.53 -29.14 -10.05
CA VAL A 735 -9.57 -29.39 -8.97
C VAL A 735 -8.91 -30.74 -9.20
N ILE A 736 -7.58 -30.77 -9.33
CA ILE A 736 -6.79 -31.99 -9.48
C ILE A 736 -5.90 -32.19 -8.26
N ILE A 737 -5.94 -33.40 -7.69
CA ILE A 737 -5.15 -33.80 -6.53
C ILE A 737 -4.29 -35.02 -6.91
N PRO A 738 -2.95 -34.89 -7.08
CA PRO A 738 -2.09 -35.99 -7.44
C PRO A 738 -1.88 -36.94 -6.25
N ARG A 739 -2.24 -38.22 -6.41
CA ARG A 739 -2.19 -39.24 -5.35
C ARG A 739 -0.80 -39.83 -5.10
N ASN A 740 0.09 -39.78 -6.09
CA ASN A 740 1.44 -40.33 -6.02
C ASN A 740 2.52 -39.26 -5.74
N PHE A 741 2.13 -38.14 -5.14
CA PHE A 741 3.06 -37.10 -4.75
C PHE A 741 3.74 -37.46 -3.43
N PRO A 742 5.06 -37.23 -3.26
CA PRO A 742 5.75 -37.55 -2.02
C PRO A 742 5.17 -36.77 -0.83
N VAL A 743 4.97 -37.45 0.30
CA VAL A 743 4.56 -36.78 1.54
C VAL A 743 5.77 -36.05 2.13
N LEU A 744 5.68 -34.74 2.27
CA LEU A 744 6.70 -33.95 2.97
C LEU A 744 6.79 -34.35 4.44
N LYS A 745 7.91 -34.96 4.85
CA LYS A 745 8.25 -35.19 6.26
C LYS A 745 9.26 -34.14 6.74
N GLY A 746 8.82 -33.24 7.62
CA GLY A 746 9.66 -32.21 8.25
C GLY A 746 9.79 -30.89 7.47
N ALA A 747 10.62 -29.98 8.01
CA ALA A 747 10.95 -28.67 7.42
C ALA A 747 12.02 -28.76 6.32
N ASN A 748 12.73 -29.87 6.22
CA ASN A 748 13.57 -30.17 5.07
C ASN A 748 12.63 -30.57 3.94
N GLY A 749 12.36 -29.62 3.03
CA GLY A 749 11.77 -29.94 1.75
C GLY A 749 12.61 -31.03 1.10
N ASP A 750 12.09 -32.25 1.08
CA ASP A 750 12.76 -33.40 0.50
C ASP A 750 13.19 -32.98 -0.91
N GLU A 751 14.48 -33.07 -1.25
CA GLU A 751 14.98 -32.57 -2.55
C GLU A 751 14.20 -33.22 -3.71
N ARG A 752 13.78 -34.47 -3.48
CA ARG A 752 12.83 -35.22 -4.30
C ARG A 752 11.47 -34.54 -4.45
N PHE A 753 10.86 -34.04 -3.36
CA PHE A 753 9.60 -33.30 -3.42
C PHE A 753 9.74 -32.02 -4.25
N VAL A 754 10.77 -31.21 -3.97
CA VAL A 754 10.99 -29.94 -4.67
C VAL A 754 11.25 -30.18 -6.16
N SER A 755 12.03 -31.20 -6.50
CA SER A 755 12.31 -31.55 -7.90
C SER A 755 11.06 -32.04 -8.62
N MET A 756 10.26 -32.92 -8.00
CA MET A 756 8.99 -33.38 -8.58
C MET A 756 7.98 -32.23 -8.72
N LEU A 757 7.96 -31.30 -7.76
CA LEU A 757 7.09 -30.12 -7.80
C LEU A 757 7.50 -29.18 -8.94
N ALA A 758 8.78 -28.84 -9.05
CA ALA A 758 9.27 -27.96 -10.11
C ALA A 758 8.94 -28.52 -11.50
N SER A 759 9.19 -29.81 -11.72
CA SER A 759 8.89 -30.49 -12.98
C SER A 759 7.38 -30.52 -13.29
N SER A 760 6.56 -30.87 -12.31
CA SER A 760 5.10 -30.88 -12.47
C SER A 760 4.52 -29.48 -12.72
N LEU A 761 5.07 -28.44 -12.07
CA LEU A 761 4.68 -27.05 -12.30
C LEU A 761 5.14 -26.57 -13.68
N ALA A 762 6.33 -26.95 -14.15
CA ALA A 762 6.83 -26.60 -15.46
C ALA A 762 5.94 -27.18 -16.57
N GLU A 763 5.55 -28.45 -16.46
CA GLU A 763 4.61 -29.07 -17.41
C GLU A 763 3.24 -28.37 -17.41
N ALA A 764 2.70 -28.08 -16.22
CA ALA A 764 1.43 -27.37 -16.09
C ALA A 764 1.50 -25.94 -16.64
N ALA A 765 2.61 -25.22 -16.42
CA ALA A 765 2.85 -23.88 -16.95
C ALA A 765 2.93 -23.88 -18.49
N ARG A 766 3.56 -24.88 -19.09
CA ARG A 766 3.59 -25.05 -20.55
C ARG A 766 2.20 -25.30 -21.13
N GLU A 767 1.37 -26.14 -20.51
CA GLU A 767 -0.02 -26.35 -20.96
C GLU A 767 -0.91 -25.11 -20.85
N THR A 768 -0.58 -24.21 -19.91
CA THR A 768 -1.38 -23.00 -19.63
C THR A 768 -0.80 -21.75 -20.30
N ASN A 769 0.29 -21.90 -21.07
CA ASN A 769 1.04 -20.80 -21.69
C ASN A 769 1.44 -19.71 -20.68
N GLY A 770 1.86 -20.12 -19.48
CA GLY A 770 1.97 -19.22 -18.32
C GLY A 770 0.63 -19.06 -17.61
N ARG A 771 0.30 -17.86 -17.14
CA ARG A 771 -0.97 -17.56 -16.44
C ARG A 771 -1.20 -18.44 -15.20
N MET A 772 -0.11 -18.73 -14.49
CA MET A 772 -0.12 -19.61 -13.31
C MET A 772 0.28 -18.85 -12.04
N LEU A 773 -0.53 -19.00 -10.98
CA LEU A 773 -0.19 -18.56 -9.62
C LEU A 773 0.11 -19.79 -8.75
N VAL A 774 1.27 -19.81 -8.11
CA VAL A 774 1.69 -20.89 -7.21
C VAL A 774 1.79 -20.34 -5.79
N LEU A 775 0.98 -20.89 -4.88
CA LEU A 775 0.89 -20.48 -3.48
C LEU A 775 1.69 -21.42 -2.58
N PHE A 776 2.69 -20.85 -1.93
CA PHE A 776 3.53 -21.50 -0.93
C PHE A 776 3.16 -21.03 0.48
N THR A 777 3.50 -21.85 1.48
CA THR A 777 3.46 -21.48 2.90
C THR A 777 4.85 -21.13 3.46
N SER A 778 5.91 -21.25 2.66
CA SER A 778 7.32 -21.03 3.07
C SER A 778 8.12 -20.36 1.95
N TYR A 779 8.83 -19.27 2.28
CA TYR A 779 9.74 -18.59 1.36
C TYR A 779 10.92 -19.48 0.95
N ARG A 780 11.40 -20.34 1.84
CA ARG A 780 12.49 -21.26 1.56
C ARG A 780 12.10 -22.25 0.45
N MET A 781 10.93 -22.86 0.57
CA MET A 781 10.41 -23.76 -0.46
C MET A 781 10.18 -23.02 -1.78
N LEU A 782 9.63 -21.80 -1.72
CA LEU A 782 9.46 -20.93 -2.88
C LEU A 782 10.79 -20.69 -3.60
N ARG A 783 11.85 -20.30 -2.88
CA ARG A 783 13.18 -20.05 -3.46
C ARG A 783 13.77 -21.31 -4.10
N HIS A 784 13.73 -22.44 -3.40
CA HIS A 784 14.24 -23.70 -3.93
C HIS A 784 13.49 -24.17 -5.18
N THR A 785 12.17 -23.95 -5.24
CA THR A 785 11.37 -24.25 -6.43
C THR A 785 11.59 -23.21 -7.54
N TYR A 786 11.80 -21.94 -7.21
CA TYR A 786 12.03 -20.86 -8.16
C TYR A 786 13.23 -21.15 -9.06
N ASP A 787 14.38 -21.49 -8.48
CA ASP A 787 15.62 -21.69 -9.25
C ASP A 787 15.46 -22.85 -10.25
N LYS A 788 14.91 -23.99 -9.80
CA LYS A 788 14.66 -25.17 -10.65
C LYS A 788 13.60 -24.90 -11.72
N LEU A 789 12.50 -24.23 -11.35
CA LEU A 789 11.41 -23.92 -12.28
C LEU A 789 11.87 -22.95 -13.37
N LYS A 790 12.71 -21.97 -13.01
CA LYS A 790 13.31 -21.01 -13.95
C LYS A 790 14.23 -21.71 -14.95
N GLU A 791 15.03 -22.68 -14.49
CA GLU A 791 15.87 -23.51 -15.35
C GLU A 791 15.01 -24.32 -16.34
N GLU A 792 13.98 -25.02 -15.86
CA GLU A 792 13.10 -25.85 -16.70
C GLU A 792 12.23 -25.07 -17.70
N LEU A 793 11.93 -23.80 -17.42
CA LEU A 793 11.11 -22.94 -18.29
C LEU A 793 11.94 -22.01 -19.20
N SER A 794 13.27 -22.03 -19.09
CA SER A 794 14.17 -21.15 -19.85
C SER A 794 13.94 -21.18 -21.37
N ASP A 795 13.65 -22.36 -21.93
CA ASP A 795 13.41 -22.57 -23.37
C ASP A 795 11.96 -22.34 -23.81
N SER A 796 11.04 -22.09 -22.86
CA SER A 796 9.59 -22.02 -23.13
C SER A 796 9.06 -20.59 -23.36
N GLY A 797 9.90 -19.57 -23.18
CA GLY A 797 9.46 -18.17 -23.23
C GLY A 797 8.58 -17.73 -22.05
N ILE A 798 8.40 -18.57 -21.03
CA ILE A 798 7.59 -18.29 -19.84
C ILE A 798 8.49 -17.71 -18.74
N GLN A 799 8.14 -16.52 -18.24
CA GLN A 799 8.88 -15.86 -17.16
C GLN A 799 8.45 -16.37 -15.78
N VAL A 800 9.41 -16.68 -14.91
CA VAL A 800 9.13 -17.00 -13.50
C VAL A 800 9.34 -15.76 -12.64
N LEU A 801 8.34 -15.39 -11.84
CA LEU A 801 8.34 -14.25 -10.92
C LEU A 801 8.24 -14.76 -9.47
N GLY A 802 9.26 -14.53 -8.65
CA GLY A 802 9.30 -15.01 -7.27
C GLY A 802 9.21 -13.88 -6.24
N GLN A 803 8.24 -13.97 -5.32
CA GLN A 803 8.18 -13.06 -4.17
C GLN A 803 9.43 -13.21 -3.28
N GLY A 804 10.09 -12.08 -2.99
CA GLY A 804 11.31 -12.06 -2.18
C GLY A 804 12.57 -12.54 -2.92
N VAL A 805 12.47 -12.71 -4.25
CA VAL A 805 13.58 -12.95 -5.18
C VAL A 805 13.62 -11.83 -6.23
N ASP A 806 12.56 -11.68 -7.04
CA ASP A 806 12.45 -10.64 -8.09
C ASP A 806 11.88 -9.30 -7.59
N GLY A 807 11.61 -9.22 -6.28
CA GLY A 807 11.09 -8.04 -5.60
C GLY A 807 10.30 -8.38 -4.33
N GLY A 808 10.31 -7.49 -3.34
CA GLY A 808 9.52 -7.63 -2.11
C GLY A 808 8.08 -7.10 -2.23
N ASN A 809 7.84 -6.17 -3.16
CA ASN A 809 6.56 -5.48 -3.27
C ASN A 809 5.53 -6.30 -4.06
N ARG A 810 4.50 -6.78 -3.37
CA ARG A 810 3.37 -7.55 -3.92
C ARG A 810 2.67 -6.86 -5.09
N SER A 811 2.43 -5.55 -5.00
CA SER A 811 1.73 -4.80 -6.05
C SER A 811 2.56 -4.71 -7.33
N LYS A 812 3.87 -4.51 -7.21
CA LYS A 812 4.80 -4.50 -8.36
C LYS A 812 4.86 -5.87 -9.05
N LEU A 813 4.94 -6.94 -8.28
CA LEU A 813 4.94 -8.31 -8.81
C LEU A 813 3.62 -8.67 -9.51
N THR A 814 2.49 -8.31 -8.90
CA THR A 814 1.16 -8.52 -9.50
C THR A 814 1.04 -7.76 -10.82
N ARG A 815 1.51 -6.51 -10.88
CA ARG A 815 1.50 -5.72 -12.11
C ARG A 815 2.34 -6.36 -13.21
N ARG A 816 3.56 -6.80 -12.90
CA ARG A 816 4.43 -7.51 -13.86
C ARG A 816 3.78 -8.80 -14.37
N PHE A 817 3.13 -9.54 -13.50
CA PHE A 817 2.39 -10.77 -13.87
C PHE A 817 1.23 -10.46 -14.83
N VAL A 818 0.48 -9.37 -14.59
CA VAL A 818 -0.61 -8.96 -15.49
C VAL A 818 -0.09 -8.42 -16.83
N GLN A 819 1.02 -7.69 -16.84
CA GLN A 819 1.64 -7.14 -18.06
C GLN A 819 2.29 -8.20 -18.96
N HIS A 820 2.74 -9.32 -18.39
CA HIS A 820 3.36 -10.42 -19.13
C HIS A 820 2.53 -11.71 -18.98
N PRO A 821 1.57 -11.98 -19.89
CA PRO A 821 0.68 -13.13 -19.79
C PRO A 821 1.41 -14.48 -19.72
N ALA A 822 2.56 -14.60 -20.41
CA ALA A 822 3.42 -15.77 -20.37
C ALA A 822 4.29 -15.78 -19.10
N SER A 823 3.68 -15.78 -17.91
CA SER A 823 4.40 -15.80 -16.64
C SER A 823 3.83 -16.75 -15.59
N VAL A 824 4.70 -17.18 -14.67
CA VAL A 824 4.36 -17.95 -13.47
C VAL A 824 4.73 -17.12 -12.25
N LEU A 825 3.75 -16.81 -11.41
CA LEU A 825 3.95 -16.05 -10.18
C LEU A 825 3.99 -16.98 -8.97
N LEU A 826 5.10 -16.95 -8.24
CA LEU A 826 5.28 -17.68 -6.99
C LEU A 826 5.08 -16.71 -5.82
N GLY A 827 4.07 -16.99 -4.98
CA GLY A 827 3.69 -16.15 -3.85
C GLY A 827 3.63 -16.93 -2.54
N THR A 828 3.86 -16.25 -1.42
CA THR A 828 3.67 -16.80 -0.06
C THR A 828 2.36 -16.29 0.57
N SER A 829 2.26 -16.24 1.91
CA SER A 829 1.07 -15.82 2.67
C SER A 829 0.41 -14.54 2.14
N SER A 830 1.18 -13.54 1.74
CA SER A 830 0.66 -12.26 1.25
C SER A 830 -0.10 -12.32 -0.08
N PHE A 831 0.02 -13.41 -0.85
CA PHE A 831 -0.68 -13.64 -2.11
C PHE A 831 -1.96 -14.47 -1.96
N TRP A 832 -2.23 -15.03 -0.77
CA TRP A 832 -3.50 -15.72 -0.51
C TRP A 832 -4.68 -14.74 -0.46
N GLU A 833 -4.43 -13.48 -0.09
CA GLU A 833 -5.44 -12.45 0.15
C GLU A 833 -5.03 -11.10 -0.47
N GLY A 834 -6.02 -10.28 -0.86
CA GLY A 834 -5.79 -8.88 -1.26
C GLY A 834 -5.04 -8.66 -2.57
N VAL A 835 -4.99 -9.65 -3.47
CA VAL A 835 -4.46 -9.52 -4.83
C VAL A 835 -5.59 -9.61 -5.84
N ASP A 836 -5.65 -8.63 -6.75
CA ASP A 836 -6.64 -8.57 -7.81
C ASP A 836 -6.00 -8.92 -9.16
N ILE A 837 -6.23 -10.15 -9.63
CA ILE A 837 -5.72 -10.65 -10.92
C ILE A 837 -6.92 -10.84 -11.86
N PRO A 838 -7.04 -10.05 -12.93
CA PRO A 838 -8.21 -10.10 -13.82
C PRO A 838 -8.28 -11.40 -14.63
N GLY A 839 -9.49 -11.96 -14.76
CA GLY A 839 -9.89 -13.13 -15.56
C GLY A 839 -8.78 -13.92 -16.24
N GLU A 840 -8.61 -13.71 -17.55
CA GLU A 840 -7.71 -14.46 -18.44
C GLU A 840 -6.24 -14.49 -18.02
N ALA A 841 -5.79 -13.59 -17.12
CA ALA A 841 -4.41 -13.58 -16.65
C ALA A 841 -4.11 -14.74 -15.69
N LEU A 842 -5.13 -15.40 -15.11
CA LEU A 842 -4.96 -16.54 -14.21
C LEU A 842 -5.84 -17.73 -14.61
N THR A 843 -5.25 -18.69 -15.30
CA THR A 843 -5.93 -19.93 -15.72
C THR A 843 -5.58 -21.12 -14.83
N CYS A 844 -4.46 -21.06 -14.09
CA CYS A 844 -4.05 -22.13 -13.19
C CYS A 844 -3.62 -21.63 -11.81
N LEU A 845 -4.21 -22.23 -10.77
CA LEU A 845 -3.84 -22.00 -9.38
C LEU A 845 -3.21 -23.27 -8.81
N ALA A 846 -1.96 -23.21 -8.37
CA ALA A 846 -1.30 -24.32 -7.68
C ALA A 846 -1.18 -24.02 -6.18
N ILE A 847 -1.69 -24.92 -5.36
CA ILE A 847 -1.60 -24.90 -3.90
C ILE A 847 -0.61 -26.00 -3.49
N VAL A 848 0.59 -25.59 -3.07
CA VAL A 848 1.65 -26.53 -2.72
C VAL A 848 1.40 -27.18 -1.37
N ARG A 849 0.89 -26.40 -0.41
CA ARG A 849 0.56 -26.84 0.95
C ARG A 849 -0.72 -26.17 1.45
N LEU A 850 -1.45 -26.89 2.31
CA LEU A 850 -2.59 -26.30 3.03
C LEU A 850 -2.13 -25.13 3.90
N PRO A 851 -2.85 -23.99 3.92
CA PRO A 851 -2.41 -22.72 4.52
C PRO A 851 -2.62 -22.69 6.04
N PHE A 852 -2.08 -23.68 6.75
CA PHE A 852 -2.06 -23.66 8.21
C PHE A 852 -1.15 -22.54 8.70
N GLN A 853 -1.65 -21.76 9.67
CA GLN A 853 -0.80 -20.81 10.38
C GLN A 853 0.27 -21.57 11.19
N PRO A 854 1.49 -21.02 11.32
CA PRO A 854 2.52 -21.63 12.15
C PRO A 854 2.05 -21.76 13.61
N PRO A 855 2.08 -22.97 14.20
CA PRO A 855 1.54 -23.20 15.55
C PRO A 855 2.31 -22.46 16.65
N ASN A 856 3.56 -22.08 16.38
CA ASN A 856 4.43 -21.31 17.26
C ASN A 856 4.20 -19.79 17.18
N HIS A 857 3.22 -19.32 16.40
CA HIS A 857 2.83 -17.91 16.46
C HIS A 857 2.24 -17.60 17.87
N PRO A 858 2.71 -16.55 18.57
CA PRO A 858 2.39 -16.33 19.98
C PRO A 858 0.90 -16.30 20.32
N LEU A 859 0.09 -15.61 19.51
CA LEU A 859 -1.37 -15.56 19.71
C LEU A 859 -2.06 -16.91 19.50
N ILE A 860 -1.58 -17.72 18.55
CA ILE A 860 -2.17 -19.03 18.28
C ILE A 860 -1.83 -19.99 19.40
N GLU A 861 -0.59 -19.94 19.87
CA GLU A 861 -0.12 -20.74 20.98
C GLU A 861 -0.93 -20.41 22.25
N ALA A 862 -1.10 -19.12 22.57
CA ALA A 862 -1.92 -18.68 23.70
C ALA A 862 -3.38 -19.13 23.59
N LYS A 863 -4.02 -18.92 22.44
CA LYS A 863 -5.39 -19.41 22.21
C LYS A 863 -5.49 -20.93 22.27
N SER A 864 -4.45 -21.64 21.83
CA SER A 864 -4.40 -23.10 21.89
C SER A 864 -4.31 -23.60 23.33
N GLU A 865 -3.52 -22.94 24.17
CA GLU A 865 -3.43 -23.23 25.61
C GLU A 865 -4.80 -23.00 26.29
N MET A 866 -5.45 -21.86 26.03
CA MET A 866 -6.80 -21.58 26.55
C MET A 866 -7.83 -22.65 26.14
N LEU A 867 -7.81 -23.09 24.88
CA LEU A 867 -8.70 -24.16 24.40
C LEU A 867 -8.37 -25.52 25.05
N GLN A 868 -7.10 -25.81 25.30
CA GLN A 868 -6.69 -27.04 26.01
C GLN A 868 -7.15 -27.02 27.47
N GLU A 869 -7.06 -25.88 28.16
CA GLU A 869 -7.58 -25.70 29.52
C GLU A 869 -9.10 -25.93 29.58
N GLN A 870 -9.82 -25.52 28.52
CA GLN A 870 -11.24 -25.79 28.33
C GLN A 870 -11.54 -27.23 27.86
N LYS A 871 -10.53 -28.11 27.80
CA LYS A 871 -10.62 -29.51 27.34
C LYS A 871 -11.12 -29.66 25.88
N GLN A 872 -10.86 -28.66 25.05
CA GLN A 872 -11.15 -28.68 23.62
C GLN A 872 -9.89 -29.01 22.81
N ASN A 873 -10.07 -29.44 21.55
CA ASN A 873 -8.96 -29.70 20.64
C ASN A 873 -8.64 -28.42 19.83
N PRO A 874 -7.50 -27.73 20.07
CA PRO A 874 -7.20 -26.47 19.40
C PRO A 874 -7.03 -26.62 17.89
N PHE A 875 -6.47 -27.74 17.45
CA PHE A 875 -6.25 -27.98 16.03
C PHE A 875 -7.58 -28.01 15.27
N MET A 876 -8.61 -28.68 15.81
CA MET A 876 -9.93 -28.76 15.19
C MET A 876 -10.77 -27.50 15.39
N LYS A 877 -10.64 -26.81 16.54
CA LYS A 877 -11.45 -25.63 16.87
C LYS A 877 -10.89 -24.30 16.36
N LEU A 878 -9.57 -24.20 16.18
CA LEU A 878 -8.87 -22.97 15.78
C LEU A 878 -8.13 -23.13 14.45
N SER A 879 -7.18 -24.07 14.37
CA SER A 879 -6.26 -24.15 13.22
C SER A 879 -6.95 -24.56 11.91
N VAL A 880 -7.86 -25.55 11.95
CA VAL A 880 -8.59 -26.03 10.77
C VAL A 880 -9.53 -24.94 10.21
N PRO A 881 -10.42 -24.30 11.00
CA PRO A 881 -11.28 -23.22 10.51
C PRO A 881 -10.51 -22.08 9.83
N GLN A 882 -9.43 -21.58 10.45
CA GLN A 882 -8.61 -20.51 9.87
C GLN A 882 -7.98 -20.92 8.54
N ALA A 883 -7.41 -22.12 8.47
CA ALA A 883 -6.82 -22.63 7.23
C ALA A 883 -7.87 -22.81 6.13
N VAL A 884 -9.09 -23.23 6.47
CA VAL A 884 -10.20 -23.37 5.51
C VAL A 884 -10.64 -22.01 4.96
N ILE A 885 -10.76 -20.97 5.81
CA ILE A 885 -11.10 -19.61 5.37
C ILE A 885 -10.05 -19.10 4.37
N ARG A 886 -8.76 -19.18 4.73
CA ARG A 886 -7.65 -18.79 3.82
C ARG A 886 -7.62 -19.58 2.53
N PHE A 887 -7.91 -20.88 2.61
CA PHE A 887 -7.98 -21.75 1.44
C PHE A 887 -9.11 -21.33 0.48
N LYS A 888 -10.30 -21.01 0.99
CA LYS A 888 -11.41 -20.46 0.17
C LYS A 888 -11.00 -19.14 -0.50
N GLN A 889 -10.26 -18.27 0.19
CA GLN A 889 -9.80 -16.99 -0.36
C GLN A 889 -8.78 -17.16 -1.48
N GLY A 890 -7.83 -18.08 -1.32
CA GLY A 890 -6.90 -18.46 -2.39
C GLY A 890 -7.64 -19.04 -3.60
N PHE A 891 -8.61 -19.91 -3.37
CA PHE A 891 -9.44 -20.51 -4.42
C PHE A 891 -10.27 -19.48 -5.19
N GLY A 892 -10.84 -18.48 -4.49
CA GLY A 892 -11.63 -17.39 -5.09
C GLY A 892 -10.88 -16.47 -6.05
N ARG A 893 -9.56 -16.68 -6.24
CA ARG A 893 -8.75 -15.95 -7.23
C ARG A 893 -8.97 -16.46 -8.66
N LEU A 894 -9.32 -17.73 -8.83
CA LEU A 894 -9.39 -18.38 -10.14
C LEU A 894 -10.64 -17.99 -10.95
N VAL A 895 -11.80 -17.91 -10.31
CA VAL A 895 -13.08 -17.67 -10.98
C VAL A 895 -13.68 -16.36 -10.47
N ARG A 896 -13.81 -15.40 -11.37
CA ARG A 896 -14.27 -14.03 -11.11
C ARG A 896 -15.41 -13.60 -12.03
N THR A 897 -15.53 -14.23 -13.19
CA THR A 897 -16.62 -14.04 -14.14
C THR A 897 -17.32 -15.36 -14.46
N ALA A 898 -18.50 -15.29 -15.09
CA ALA A 898 -19.23 -16.49 -15.55
C ALA A 898 -18.54 -17.22 -16.72
N GLN A 899 -17.60 -16.56 -17.40
CA GLN A 899 -16.86 -17.12 -18.55
C GLN A 899 -15.52 -17.72 -18.13
N ASP A 900 -14.99 -17.33 -16.96
CA ASP A 900 -13.70 -17.82 -16.49
C ASP A 900 -13.71 -19.33 -16.36
N ARG A 901 -12.63 -19.95 -16.84
CA ARG A 901 -12.40 -21.39 -16.70
C ARG A 901 -10.95 -21.64 -16.33
N GLY A 902 -10.73 -22.51 -15.35
CA GLY A 902 -9.38 -22.76 -14.85
C GLY A 902 -9.20 -24.10 -14.16
N VAL A 903 -7.96 -24.35 -13.79
CA VAL A 903 -7.52 -25.56 -13.09
C VAL A 903 -6.91 -25.20 -11.74
N VAL A 904 -7.28 -25.91 -10.68
CA VAL A 904 -6.63 -25.85 -9.38
C VAL A 904 -5.85 -27.14 -9.12
N LEU A 905 -4.55 -27.02 -8.89
CA LEU A 905 -3.68 -28.14 -8.51
C LEU A 905 -3.44 -28.10 -7.01
N ILE A 906 -3.73 -29.18 -6.28
CA ILE A 906 -3.47 -29.27 -4.83
C ILE A 906 -2.48 -30.39 -4.59
N TYR A 907 -1.21 -30.05 -4.32
CA TYR A 907 -0.14 -31.03 -4.13
C TYR A 907 -0.10 -31.64 -2.72
N ASP A 908 -0.90 -31.12 -1.79
CA ASP A 908 -0.96 -31.59 -0.40
C ASP A 908 -1.96 -32.74 -0.22
N THR A 909 -1.45 -33.98 -0.18
CA THR A 909 -2.29 -35.19 -0.07
C THR A 909 -3.08 -35.29 1.23
N ARG A 910 -2.75 -34.47 2.26
CA ARG A 910 -3.51 -34.46 3.52
C ARG A 910 -4.97 -34.07 3.32
N VAL A 911 -5.29 -33.34 2.24
CA VAL A 911 -6.66 -32.99 1.88
C VAL A 911 -7.55 -34.21 1.61
N ILE A 912 -6.95 -35.34 1.20
CA ILE A 912 -7.65 -36.62 0.98
C ILE A 912 -7.37 -37.66 2.07
N GLU A 913 -6.16 -37.67 2.65
CA GLU A 913 -5.74 -38.71 3.60
C GLU A 913 -6.21 -38.48 5.04
N THR A 914 -6.49 -37.24 5.43
CA THR A 914 -6.79 -36.89 6.82
C THR A 914 -8.28 -36.68 7.07
N TYR A 915 -8.73 -36.90 8.31
CA TYR A 915 -10.12 -36.68 8.70
C TYR A 915 -10.57 -35.21 8.50
N TYR A 916 -9.67 -34.25 8.71
CA TYR A 916 -9.98 -32.83 8.54
C TYR A 916 -9.93 -32.38 7.08
N GLY A 917 -9.28 -33.13 6.18
CA GLY A 917 -9.14 -32.77 4.76
C GLY A 917 -10.48 -32.52 4.06
N LYS A 918 -11.52 -33.28 4.44
CA LYS A 918 -12.90 -33.08 3.97
C LYS A 918 -13.46 -31.69 4.25
N HIS A 919 -12.99 -31.01 5.31
CA HIS A 919 -13.45 -29.65 5.65
C HIS A 919 -13.03 -28.63 4.58
N PHE A 920 -11.86 -28.82 3.96
CA PHE A 920 -11.40 -27.97 2.86
C PHE A 920 -12.25 -28.18 1.62
N LEU A 921 -12.45 -29.44 1.21
CA LEU A 921 -13.18 -29.76 -0.02
C LEU A 921 -14.68 -29.43 0.08
N TYR A 922 -15.33 -29.69 1.22
CA TYR A 922 -16.74 -29.36 1.41
C TYR A 922 -17.03 -27.87 1.58
N SER A 923 -16.00 -27.06 1.86
CA SER A 923 -16.14 -25.61 1.95
C SER A 923 -15.95 -24.91 0.61
N LEU A 924 -15.54 -25.63 -0.44
CA LEU A 924 -15.49 -25.12 -1.80
C LEU A 924 -16.89 -25.06 -2.43
N PRO A 925 -17.12 -24.14 -3.38
CA PRO A 925 -18.43 -23.92 -4.02
C PRO A 925 -18.81 -25.00 -5.07
N GLY A 926 -18.46 -26.26 -4.81
CA GLY A 926 -18.82 -27.42 -5.65
C GLY A 926 -18.09 -27.58 -6.99
N PRO A 927 -16.76 -27.32 -7.09
CA PRO A 927 -16.02 -27.56 -8.33
C PRO A 927 -15.96 -29.05 -8.70
N LYS A 928 -15.54 -29.36 -9.93
CA LYS A 928 -15.25 -30.75 -10.32
C LYS A 928 -13.93 -31.18 -9.65
N ILE A 929 -13.98 -32.13 -8.71
CA ILE A 929 -12.80 -32.61 -7.99
C ILE A 929 -12.42 -33.99 -8.49
N GLU A 930 -11.18 -34.13 -8.95
CA GLU A 930 -10.61 -35.38 -9.45
C GLU A 930 -9.26 -35.65 -8.78
N HIS A 931 -9.03 -36.91 -8.40
CA HIS A 931 -7.75 -37.35 -7.87
C HIS A 931 -7.15 -38.41 -8.80
N MET A 932 -5.89 -38.27 -9.17
CA MET A 932 -5.26 -39.12 -10.19
C MET A 932 -3.76 -39.27 -9.96
N HIS A 933 -3.09 -40.09 -10.77
CA HIS A 933 -1.62 -40.12 -10.82
C HIS A 933 -1.09 -38.89 -11.58
N LEU A 934 0.09 -38.42 -11.21
CA LEU A 934 0.76 -37.25 -11.79
C LEU A 934 0.80 -37.31 -13.33
N ASP A 935 1.15 -38.46 -13.90
CA ASP A 935 1.25 -38.69 -15.35
C ASP A 935 -0.09 -38.50 -16.11
N LYS A 936 -1.22 -38.47 -15.39
CA LYS A 936 -2.56 -38.24 -15.97
C LYS A 936 -3.04 -36.79 -15.81
N MET A 937 -2.36 -35.99 -15.00
CA MET A 937 -2.74 -34.61 -14.70
C MET A 937 -2.74 -33.74 -15.96
N ILE A 938 -1.61 -33.72 -16.68
CA ILE A 938 -1.42 -32.90 -17.88
C ILE A 938 -2.41 -33.25 -19.01
N PRO A 939 -2.59 -34.54 -19.41
CA PRO A 939 -3.62 -34.91 -20.38
C PRO A 939 -5.03 -34.44 -19.99
N ARG A 940 -5.37 -34.54 -18.70
CA ARG A 940 -6.69 -34.14 -18.19
C ARG A 940 -6.87 -32.62 -18.18
N MET A 941 -5.84 -31.86 -17.85
CA MET A 941 -5.83 -30.40 -17.95
C MET A 941 -6.07 -29.96 -19.39
N ARG A 942 -5.36 -30.57 -20.34
CA ARG A 942 -5.51 -30.28 -21.77
C ARG A 942 -6.92 -30.53 -22.26
N GLU A 943 -7.52 -31.67 -21.90
CA GLU A 943 -8.92 -32.00 -22.21
C GLU A 943 -9.90 -30.96 -21.64
N TRP A 944 -9.68 -30.54 -20.39
CA TRP A 944 -10.52 -29.55 -19.73
C TRP A 944 -10.47 -28.18 -20.40
N LEU A 945 -9.26 -27.68 -20.68
CA LEU A 945 -9.06 -26.36 -21.28
C LEU A 945 -9.51 -26.35 -22.76
N ALA A 946 -9.23 -27.41 -23.52
CA ALA A 946 -9.66 -27.52 -24.92
C ALA A 946 -11.19 -27.60 -25.08
N GLY A 947 -11.91 -28.14 -24.09
CA GLY A 947 -13.37 -28.17 -24.08
C GLY A 947 -14.05 -26.79 -23.99
N GLY A 948 -13.30 -25.71 -23.79
CA GLY A 948 -13.81 -24.32 -23.79
C GLY A 948 -13.93 -23.74 -25.19
N HIS A 949 -12.88 -23.89 -26.00
CA HIS A 949 -12.80 -23.32 -27.36
C HIS A 949 -13.85 -23.84 -28.34
N ARG A 950 -14.42 -25.03 -28.10
CA ARG A 950 -15.52 -25.54 -28.93
C ARG A 950 -16.85 -24.82 -28.70
N LYS A 951 -17.09 -24.26 -27.51
CA LYS A 951 -18.32 -23.54 -27.19
C LYS A 951 -18.24 -22.05 -27.56
N GLU A 952 -17.07 -21.44 -27.51
CA GLU A 952 -16.84 -20.05 -27.96
C GLU A 952 -16.96 -19.89 -29.48
N ALA A 953 -16.77 -20.95 -30.26
CA ALA A 953 -17.02 -20.93 -31.70
C ALA A 953 -18.50 -21.16 -32.08
N GLU A 954 -19.35 -21.54 -31.11
CA GLU A 954 -20.77 -21.84 -31.29
C GLU A 954 -21.70 -20.77 -30.65
N ALA A 955 -21.15 -19.79 -29.93
CA ALA A 955 -21.85 -18.66 -29.30
C ALA A 955 -21.36 -17.34 -29.92
#